data_AF-A0A947ZS00-F1
#
_entry.id   AF-A0A947ZS00-F1
#
_cell.length_a   1.000
_cell.length_b   1.000
_cell.length_c   1.000
_cell.angle_alpha   90.00
_cell.angle_beta   90.00
_cell.angle_gamma   90.00
#
_symmetry.space_group_name_H-M   'P 1'
#
loop_
_entity.id
_entity.type
_entity.pdbx_description
1 polymer ?
#
loop_
_entity_poly.entity_id
_entity_poly.type
_entity_poly.pdbx_seq_one_letter_code
_entity_poly.pdbx_strand_id
1 'polypeptide(L)'
;MKFLLPVLFAWVLACTPDSTKKTEPTGCNPACGDGMHCEGAACTTNVCIPLCAQDYYCQTHGGTECVCTNPPCDPSAACSDGLDNDADGWIDAADPDCTGGDAEVGLGLSTCNDGLDNDSDGDTDAADADCTTALVEEMVVVEPCLDVCTAGATADGQVCRLWDEITGTWATNIDDGPGRLHNRARNYTAWLRLKLMPAGGVMRGIFSDETFSQVNLWAGTRDSTIWTGTYLAAESLRYLVTGAPDALDQITATLQVLHRWWRISGDRGYLARYAAPAASPADVTAIFAAADPENHRDYWFENAAWNWKGNISRDQYQGVMLGYAWAYEAVTDEALRELIRADVVDFVEQLMDFRTRSVRLVIDGIPMTVNMQLGYSVLTDDEMPNGVPQLDITSSPFGFTTGGFLQFWPRPAQFLRQVPALSWVPDITFDSQAIQLGSMFSVALRVTDGIPAYATRRQAILEHYLSVVDDWLDLSADWSDTSTCGDSYHGKNIVFQPAWNWARLESDPVRSVRLQSAVLTDALWNTVSSHKNVFFAFITASVVPGLPTAVVTDHLTQLNLFPSAPNTAHAVDNTVEYPANPSCDGKALLAIDVDDRVPSTFMWERNPWELIGLPEPTMLYSGVDFLVVYWMARHFGWLADDAPDTCLRWGPPQ
;
A
#
# COMPACT_ATOMS: atom_id res chain seq x y z
N MET A 1 -24.06 -11.18 -16.01
CA MET A 1 -25.52 -11.15 -15.76
C MET A 1 -25.78 -10.05 -14.76
N LYS A 2 -26.28 -8.90 -15.25
CA LYS A 2 -26.59 -7.68 -14.47
C LYS A 2 -27.91 -7.90 -13.71
N PHE A 3 -27.96 -7.50 -12.44
CA PHE A 3 -29.21 -7.09 -11.79
C PHE A 3 -28.92 -5.80 -11.02
N LEU A 4 -29.48 -4.71 -11.55
CA LEU A 4 -29.61 -3.39 -10.95
C LEU A 4 -30.82 -3.38 -10.01
N LEU A 5 -30.72 -2.61 -8.94
CA LEU A 5 -31.83 -2.08 -8.16
C LEU A 5 -31.34 -0.78 -7.51
N PRO A 6 -31.87 0.40 -7.88
CA PRO A 6 -31.70 1.60 -7.08
C PRO A 6 -32.94 1.91 -6.24
N VAL A 7 -32.63 2.69 -5.23
CA VAL A 7 -33.45 3.26 -4.17
C VAL A 7 -34.35 4.36 -4.73
N LEU A 8 -35.61 4.43 -4.26
CA LEU A 8 -36.51 5.57 -4.49
C LEU A 8 -36.89 6.17 -3.12
N PHE A 9 -36.25 7.30 -2.80
CA PHE A 9 -36.71 8.25 -1.79
C PHE A 9 -37.73 9.18 -2.47
N ALA A 10 -38.99 9.13 -2.04
CA ALA A 10 -40.00 10.09 -2.46
C ALA A 10 -40.07 11.25 -1.45
N TRP A 11 -39.63 12.43 -1.88
CA TRP A 11 -40.01 13.70 -1.26
C TRP A 11 -41.39 14.10 -1.80
N VAL A 12 -42.36 14.27 -0.91
CA VAL A 12 -43.70 14.78 -1.23
C VAL A 12 -43.72 16.27 -0.87
N LEU A 13 -43.91 17.12 -1.87
CA LEU A 13 -44.29 18.53 -1.70
C LEU A 13 -45.17 18.93 -2.88
N ALA A 14 -46.47 19.11 -2.63
CA ALA A 14 -47.35 19.89 -3.49
C ALA A 14 -48.40 20.62 -2.65
N CYS A 15 -48.28 21.95 -2.72
CA CYS A 15 -49.30 23.01 -2.75
C CYS A 15 -50.55 22.92 -1.84
N THR A 16 -50.60 23.82 -0.86
CA THR A 16 -51.82 24.34 -0.22
C THR A 16 -52.14 25.76 -0.72
N PRO A 17 -53.41 26.15 -0.91
CA PRO A 17 -53.84 27.55 -0.91
C PRO A 17 -54.50 27.96 0.43
N ASP A 18 -54.29 29.21 0.86
CA ASP A 18 -54.78 29.78 2.13
C ASP A 18 -55.85 30.89 1.97
N SER A 19 -56.83 30.86 2.89
CA SER A 19 -57.69 31.93 3.46
C SER A 19 -58.72 32.67 2.54
N THR A 20 -60.00 32.93 2.86
CA THR A 20 -60.69 33.31 4.12
C THR A 20 -62.25 33.19 4.05
N LYS A 21 -62.89 32.81 5.18
CA LYS A 21 -64.20 33.22 5.76
C LYS A 21 -65.55 33.13 4.96
N LYS A 22 -66.47 32.24 5.38
CA LYS A 22 -67.71 32.52 6.19
C LYS A 22 -68.75 31.36 6.19
N THR A 23 -69.24 31.08 7.42
CA THR A 23 -70.58 30.55 7.82
C THR A 23 -70.99 29.12 7.46
N GLU A 24 -71.26 28.32 8.51
CA GLU A 24 -72.00 27.05 8.45
C GLU A 24 -73.39 27.21 7.82
N PRO A 25 -73.81 26.32 6.90
CA PRO A 25 -75.20 26.03 6.65
C PRO A 25 -75.60 24.70 7.32
N THR A 26 -76.62 24.81 8.15
CA THR A 26 -77.50 23.74 8.64
C THR A 26 -77.83 22.70 7.56
N GLY A 27 -77.63 21.40 7.87
CA GLY A 27 -77.93 20.30 6.95
C GLY A 27 -79.42 20.14 6.61
N CYS A 28 -79.72 19.56 5.44
CA CYS A 28 -81.10 19.27 5.00
C CYS A 28 -81.85 18.33 5.96
N ASN A 29 -83.10 18.65 6.28
CA ASN A 29 -84.02 17.79 7.03
C ASN A 29 -85.43 17.82 6.37
N PRO A 30 -85.99 16.68 5.92
CA PRO A 30 -85.46 15.31 6.01
C PRO A 30 -84.30 15.05 5.05
N ALA A 31 -83.54 13.98 5.31
CA ALA A 31 -82.37 13.57 4.53
C ALA A 31 -82.76 13.26 3.05
N CYS A 32 -81.88 13.63 2.12
CA CYS A 32 -82.05 13.34 0.69
C CYS A 32 -82.07 11.81 0.44
N GLY A 33 -82.90 11.36 -0.50
CA GLY A 33 -82.96 9.94 -0.90
C GLY A 33 -81.75 9.50 -1.72
N ASP A 34 -81.58 8.18 -1.89
CA ASP A 34 -80.43 7.59 -2.59
C ASP A 34 -80.21 8.19 -3.98
N GLY A 35 -78.98 8.65 -4.24
CA GLY A 35 -78.55 9.25 -5.51
C GLY A 35 -78.60 10.78 -5.58
N MET A 36 -78.81 11.48 -4.45
CA MET A 36 -78.86 12.95 -4.37
C MET A 36 -77.97 13.50 -3.24
N HIS A 37 -77.41 14.71 -3.39
CA HIS A 37 -76.70 15.42 -2.30
C HIS A 37 -77.35 16.77 -1.94
N CYS A 38 -77.18 17.24 -0.70
CA CYS A 38 -77.77 18.48 -0.19
C CYS A 38 -76.87 19.68 -0.45
N GLU A 39 -77.37 20.67 -1.19
CA GLU A 39 -76.69 21.93 -1.46
C GLU A 39 -77.66 23.08 -1.18
N GLY A 40 -77.33 23.97 -0.25
CA GLY A 40 -78.17 25.14 0.07
C GLY A 40 -79.61 24.80 0.51
N ALA A 41 -79.82 23.68 1.22
CA ALA A 41 -81.11 23.14 1.65
C ALA A 41 -82.00 22.49 0.55
N ALA A 42 -81.46 22.20 -0.64
CA ALA A 42 -82.14 21.45 -1.69
C ALA A 42 -81.33 20.21 -2.14
N CYS A 43 -82.01 19.13 -2.53
CA CYS A 43 -81.36 17.92 -3.04
C CYS A 43 -81.13 18.01 -4.56
N THR A 44 -79.90 17.82 -5.03
CA THR A 44 -79.49 17.88 -6.45
C THR A 44 -78.88 16.55 -6.92
N THR A 45 -78.97 16.24 -8.22
CA THR A 45 -78.46 15.00 -8.84
C THR A 45 -77.34 15.30 -9.84
N ASN A 46 -76.16 14.66 -9.69
CA ASN A 46 -75.28 14.24 -10.81
C ASN A 46 -74.12 13.38 -10.29
N VAL A 47 -74.24 12.05 -10.41
CA VAL A 47 -73.15 11.10 -10.10
C VAL A 47 -73.10 10.01 -11.18
N CYS A 48 -71.92 9.80 -11.78
CA CYS A 48 -71.61 8.69 -12.69
C CYS A 48 -71.44 7.37 -11.90
N ILE A 49 -71.91 6.22 -12.42
CA ILE A 49 -71.70 4.90 -11.80
C ILE A 49 -71.09 3.93 -12.84
N PRO A 50 -69.94 3.28 -12.55
CA PRO A 50 -69.13 3.43 -11.33
C PRO A 50 -68.54 4.85 -11.21
N LEU A 51 -68.17 5.23 -9.98
CA LEU A 51 -67.58 6.53 -9.69
C LEU A 51 -66.29 6.72 -10.52
N CYS A 52 -66.09 7.93 -11.05
CA CYS A 52 -64.87 8.28 -11.75
C CYS A 52 -63.65 8.13 -10.83
N ALA A 53 -62.51 7.73 -11.39
CA ALA A 53 -61.26 7.65 -10.65
C ALA A 53 -60.83 9.05 -10.14
N GLN A 54 -59.91 9.07 -9.17
CA GLN A 54 -59.29 10.30 -8.72
C GLN A 54 -58.75 11.08 -9.94
N ASP A 55 -59.03 12.38 -10.00
CA ASP A 55 -58.63 13.33 -11.06
C ASP A 55 -59.47 13.37 -12.35
N TYR A 56 -60.60 12.65 -12.41
CA TYR A 56 -61.57 12.74 -13.50
C TYR A 56 -62.90 13.36 -13.04
N TYR A 57 -63.55 14.19 -13.87
CA TYR A 57 -64.89 14.71 -13.59
C TYR A 57 -65.97 14.09 -14.49
N CYS A 58 -67.18 13.96 -13.95
CA CYS A 58 -68.32 13.31 -14.59
C CYS A 58 -69.08 14.30 -15.49
N GLN A 59 -69.11 14.05 -16.80
CA GLN A 59 -69.84 14.87 -17.77
C GLN A 59 -71.04 14.11 -18.34
N THR A 60 -72.22 14.73 -18.35
CA THR A 60 -73.46 14.11 -18.85
C THR A 60 -73.76 14.53 -20.29
N HIS A 61 -73.86 13.56 -21.19
CA HIS A 61 -74.32 13.79 -22.56
C HIS A 61 -75.80 13.39 -22.68
N GLY A 62 -76.69 14.38 -22.74
CA GLY A 62 -78.09 14.14 -23.13
C GLY A 62 -78.90 13.22 -22.20
N GLY A 63 -78.52 13.09 -20.94
CA GLY A 63 -79.36 12.54 -19.87
C GLY A 63 -79.35 11.02 -19.67
N THR A 64 -78.59 10.25 -20.44
CA THR A 64 -78.43 8.79 -20.19
C THR A 64 -77.01 8.26 -20.35
N GLU A 65 -76.07 9.05 -20.88
CA GLU A 65 -74.67 8.63 -21.01
C GLU A 65 -73.77 9.53 -20.14
N CYS A 66 -72.96 8.87 -19.31
CA CYS A 66 -72.07 9.46 -18.32
C CYS A 66 -70.64 9.04 -18.66
N VAL A 67 -69.78 10.01 -19.02
CA VAL A 67 -68.37 9.74 -19.36
C VAL A 67 -67.47 10.50 -18.39
N CYS A 68 -66.48 9.80 -17.85
CA CYS A 68 -65.42 10.42 -17.04
C CYS A 68 -64.38 11.02 -17.98
N THR A 69 -64.19 12.33 -17.93
CA THR A 69 -63.20 13.04 -18.77
C THR A 69 -62.11 13.64 -17.87
N ASN A 70 -60.85 13.49 -18.28
CA ASN A 70 -59.73 14.23 -17.70
C ASN A 70 -59.85 15.71 -18.14
N PRO A 71 -59.75 16.71 -17.25
CA PRO A 71 -59.72 18.11 -17.68
C PRO A 71 -58.59 18.34 -18.70
N PRO A 72 -58.81 19.13 -19.77
CA PRO A 72 -57.74 19.52 -20.68
C PRO A 72 -56.78 20.47 -19.94
N CYS A 73 -55.52 20.06 -19.79
CA CYS A 73 -54.46 20.92 -19.30
C CYS A 73 -54.07 21.95 -20.37
N ASP A 74 -53.83 23.16 -19.88
CA ASP A 74 -53.46 24.41 -20.56
C ASP A 74 -52.15 24.26 -21.37
N PRO A 75 -51.85 25.10 -22.39
CA PRO A 75 -50.57 25.10 -23.13
C PRO A 75 -49.33 25.51 -22.31
N SER A 76 -49.39 25.50 -20.97
CA SER A 76 -48.23 25.57 -20.07
C SER A 76 -47.61 24.19 -19.81
N ALA A 77 -47.84 23.23 -20.72
CA ALA A 77 -47.68 21.80 -20.44
C ALA A 77 -46.23 21.30 -20.57
N ALA A 78 -45.37 21.94 -21.36
CA ALA A 78 -44.00 21.44 -21.57
C ALA A 78 -43.23 21.33 -20.25
N CYS A 79 -43.27 22.37 -19.41
CA CYS A 79 -42.57 22.39 -18.12
C CYS A 79 -43.19 21.51 -17.01
N SER A 80 -44.15 20.63 -17.32
CA SER A 80 -44.80 19.75 -16.33
C SER A 80 -45.42 18.48 -16.92
N ASP A 81 -45.06 18.09 -18.16
CA ASP A 81 -45.60 16.91 -18.84
C ASP A 81 -44.71 15.67 -18.75
N GLY A 82 -43.56 15.77 -18.08
CA GLY A 82 -42.63 14.67 -17.88
C GLY A 82 -41.87 14.26 -19.14
N LEU A 83 -41.88 15.12 -20.17
CA LEU A 83 -41.12 14.96 -21.39
C LEU A 83 -40.02 16.02 -21.45
N ASP A 84 -38.96 15.69 -22.17
CA ASP A 84 -37.94 16.63 -22.61
C ASP A 84 -38.38 17.15 -23.99
N ASN A 85 -38.97 18.34 -24.02
CA ASN A 85 -39.68 18.87 -25.19
C ASN A 85 -38.76 19.58 -26.20
N ASP A 86 -37.52 19.89 -25.84
CA ASP A 86 -36.50 20.47 -26.72
C ASP A 86 -35.29 19.57 -26.97
N ALA A 87 -35.22 18.43 -26.27
CA ALA A 87 -34.20 17.41 -26.36
C ALA A 87 -32.81 17.86 -25.87
N ASP A 88 -32.75 18.75 -24.88
CA ASP A 88 -31.51 19.20 -24.24
C ASP A 88 -31.05 18.30 -23.08
N GLY A 89 -31.88 17.33 -22.69
CA GLY A 89 -31.61 16.34 -21.66
C GLY A 89 -32.24 16.64 -20.30
N TRP A 90 -32.79 17.84 -20.09
CA TRP A 90 -33.48 18.25 -18.86
C TRP A 90 -35.01 18.20 -19.05
N ILE A 91 -35.76 18.02 -17.95
CA ILE A 91 -37.23 17.89 -17.99
C ILE A 91 -37.90 18.74 -16.92
N ASP A 92 -39.06 19.28 -17.25
CA ASP A 92 -39.98 20.00 -16.39
C ASP A 92 -39.27 21.06 -15.52
N ALA A 93 -39.44 21.00 -14.20
CA ALA A 93 -38.82 21.94 -13.26
C ALA A 93 -37.30 21.75 -13.10
N ALA A 94 -36.71 20.69 -13.65
CA ALA A 94 -35.26 20.52 -13.71
C ALA A 94 -34.66 21.23 -14.94
N ASP A 95 -35.48 21.54 -15.93
CA ASP A 95 -35.12 22.35 -17.09
C ASP A 95 -34.98 23.84 -16.68
N PRO A 96 -33.87 24.50 -17.04
CA PRO A 96 -33.60 25.87 -16.65
C PRO A 96 -34.55 26.89 -17.29
N ASP A 97 -35.12 26.61 -18.47
CA ASP A 97 -36.06 27.48 -19.18
C ASP A 97 -37.42 27.57 -18.47
N CYS A 98 -37.79 26.50 -17.75
CA CYS A 98 -38.99 26.45 -16.92
C CYS A 98 -38.92 27.31 -15.66
N THR A 99 -37.74 27.86 -15.33
CA THR A 99 -37.58 28.83 -14.24
C THR A 99 -38.12 30.22 -14.61
N GLY A 100 -38.20 30.53 -15.91
CA GLY A 100 -38.58 31.86 -16.42
C GLY A 100 -39.69 31.90 -17.47
N GLY A 101 -40.13 30.74 -17.99
CA GLY A 101 -41.12 30.61 -19.05
C GLY A 101 -42.09 29.43 -18.86
N ASP A 102 -42.96 29.25 -19.86
CA ASP A 102 -43.96 28.18 -19.89
C ASP A 102 -43.58 27.07 -20.91
N ALA A 103 -42.33 27.05 -21.38
CA ALA A 103 -41.81 26.13 -22.38
C ALA A 103 -40.31 25.84 -22.16
N GLU A 104 -39.92 24.60 -22.44
CA GLU A 104 -38.54 24.10 -22.59
C GLU A 104 -38.06 24.52 -23.99
N VAL A 105 -37.03 25.36 -24.09
CA VAL A 105 -36.59 25.94 -25.37
C VAL A 105 -35.06 26.00 -25.52
N GLY A 106 -34.49 24.83 -25.78
CA GLY A 106 -33.15 24.62 -26.29
C GLY A 106 -32.07 24.79 -25.23
N LEU A 107 -30.82 24.62 -25.68
CA LEU A 107 -29.66 24.63 -24.80
C LEU A 107 -29.48 25.97 -24.07
N GLY A 108 -29.16 25.85 -22.78
CA GLY A 108 -28.80 26.94 -21.88
C GLY A 108 -27.39 27.52 -22.10
N LEU A 109 -26.89 28.21 -21.08
CA LEU A 109 -25.59 28.91 -21.11
C LEU A 109 -24.52 28.27 -20.20
N SER A 110 -24.90 27.36 -19.32
CA SER A 110 -23.96 26.61 -18.50
C SER A 110 -23.43 25.43 -19.29
N THR A 111 -22.19 25.02 -19.01
CA THR A 111 -21.58 23.84 -19.63
C THR A 111 -22.41 22.56 -19.45
N CYS A 112 -23.16 22.39 -18.35
CA CYS A 112 -24.10 21.26 -18.19
C CYS A 112 -25.43 21.36 -18.97
N ASN A 113 -25.57 22.34 -19.85
CA ASN A 113 -26.70 22.46 -20.78
C ASN A 113 -26.31 23.27 -22.03
N ASP A 114 -25.10 23.10 -22.58
CA ASP A 114 -24.62 23.86 -23.75
C ASP A 114 -24.46 23.01 -25.03
N GLY A 115 -24.68 21.69 -24.93
CA GLY A 115 -24.63 20.76 -26.06
C GLY A 115 -23.24 20.26 -26.37
N LEU A 116 -22.25 20.54 -25.51
CA LEU A 116 -20.86 20.14 -25.67
C LEU A 116 -20.42 19.27 -24.50
N ASP A 117 -19.58 18.30 -24.81
CA ASP A 117 -18.78 17.56 -23.83
C ASP A 117 -17.62 18.48 -23.39
N ASN A 118 -17.80 19.22 -22.28
CA ASN A 118 -16.88 20.30 -21.90
C ASN A 118 -15.63 19.78 -21.18
N ASP A 119 -15.64 18.57 -20.63
CA ASP A 119 -14.51 17.90 -20.00
C ASP A 119 -13.87 16.79 -20.86
N SER A 120 -14.50 16.44 -21.98
CA SER A 120 -14.05 15.43 -22.94
C SER A 120 -14.06 13.99 -22.41
N ASP A 121 -14.89 13.66 -21.43
CA ASP A 121 -15.05 12.30 -20.89
C ASP A 121 -15.97 11.40 -21.76
N GLY A 122 -16.70 12.00 -22.69
CA GLY A 122 -17.54 11.34 -23.69
C GLY A 122 -19.03 11.32 -23.38
N ASP A 123 -19.45 11.77 -22.20
CA ASP A 123 -20.85 12.10 -21.89
C ASP A 123 -21.09 13.61 -22.12
N THR A 124 -22.35 14.08 -22.05
CA THR A 124 -22.68 15.48 -22.42
C THR A 124 -23.90 15.96 -21.65
N ASP A 125 -23.84 17.16 -21.09
CA ASP A 125 -24.95 17.83 -20.39
C ASP A 125 -25.64 16.92 -19.36
N ALA A 126 -26.96 16.74 -19.42
CA ALA A 126 -27.71 15.91 -18.47
C ALA A 126 -27.34 14.41 -18.49
N ALA A 127 -26.65 13.95 -19.53
CA ALA A 127 -26.15 12.58 -19.60
C ALA A 127 -24.83 12.40 -18.82
N ASP A 128 -24.13 13.49 -18.53
CA ASP A 128 -22.89 13.52 -17.74
C ASP A 128 -23.20 13.38 -16.23
N ALA A 129 -22.45 12.51 -15.56
CA ALA A 129 -22.60 12.25 -14.13
C ALA A 129 -22.18 13.43 -13.23
N ASP A 130 -21.30 14.30 -13.72
CA ASP A 130 -20.83 15.50 -13.03
C ASP A 130 -21.82 16.67 -13.17
N CYS A 131 -22.74 16.59 -14.12
CA CYS A 131 -23.84 17.53 -14.31
C CYS A 131 -25.05 17.21 -13.43
N THR A 132 -24.96 17.65 -12.17
CA THR A 132 -26.06 17.44 -11.20
C THR A 132 -27.32 18.30 -11.44
N THR A 133 -27.18 19.46 -12.09
CA THR A 133 -28.29 20.32 -12.53
C THR A 133 -27.90 21.10 -13.79
N ALA A 134 -28.89 21.52 -14.60
CA ALA A 134 -28.71 22.33 -15.81
C ALA A 134 -28.13 23.75 -15.63
N LEU A 135 -27.64 24.09 -14.44
CA LEU A 135 -27.20 25.42 -14.04
C LEU A 135 -25.80 25.42 -13.40
N VAL A 136 -25.21 24.24 -13.20
CA VAL A 136 -23.83 24.13 -12.72
C VAL A 136 -22.89 24.08 -13.92
N GLU A 137 -21.63 24.43 -13.67
CA GLU A 137 -20.59 24.18 -14.65
C GLU A 137 -20.12 22.73 -14.51
N GLU A 138 -19.91 22.06 -15.63
CA GLU A 138 -19.31 20.75 -15.75
C GLU A 138 -17.89 20.79 -15.17
N MET A 139 -17.55 19.77 -14.38
CA MET A 139 -16.31 19.74 -13.63
C MET A 139 -15.23 19.10 -14.49
N VAL A 140 -14.43 19.91 -15.19
CA VAL A 140 -13.34 19.38 -16.02
C VAL A 140 -12.46 18.41 -15.24
N VAL A 141 -12.56 17.12 -15.54
CA VAL A 141 -11.63 16.10 -15.05
C VAL A 141 -10.32 16.30 -15.81
N VAL A 142 -9.49 17.23 -15.32
CA VAL A 142 -8.11 17.34 -15.81
C VAL A 142 -7.42 16.05 -15.41
N GLU A 143 -7.26 15.14 -16.37
CA GLU A 143 -6.46 13.92 -16.21
C GLU A 143 -5.14 14.30 -15.53
N PRO A 144 -4.88 13.78 -14.31
CA PRO A 144 -3.73 14.20 -13.55
C PRO A 144 -2.45 13.96 -14.34
N CYS A 145 -1.45 14.82 -14.18
CA CYS A 145 -0.15 14.61 -14.81
C CYS A 145 0.51 13.38 -14.14
N LEU A 146 0.31 12.21 -14.73
CA LEU A 146 0.84 10.94 -14.23
C LEU A 146 2.15 10.57 -14.91
N ASP A 147 3.11 10.10 -14.12
CA ASP A 147 4.29 9.47 -14.67
C ASP A 147 3.89 8.16 -15.37
N VAL A 148 4.18 8.05 -16.66
CA VAL A 148 3.86 6.84 -17.47
C VAL A 148 5.10 6.06 -17.88
N CYS A 149 6.28 6.52 -17.47
CA CYS A 149 7.56 5.92 -17.81
C CYS A 149 8.66 6.30 -16.81
N THR A 150 9.80 5.60 -16.89
CA THR A 150 10.99 5.90 -16.06
C THR A 150 11.87 6.94 -16.75
N ALA A 151 12.22 8.03 -16.07
CA ALA A 151 13.02 9.10 -16.66
C ALA A 151 14.31 8.58 -17.31
N GLY A 152 14.59 9.02 -18.54
CA GLY A 152 15.75 8.58 -19.32
C GLY A 152 15.62 7.21 -20.00
N ALA A 153 14.54 6.46 -19.73
CA ALA A 153 14.24 5.24 -20.50
C ALA A 153 13.95 5.57 -21.96
N THR A 154 14.19 4.59 -22.85
CA THR A 154 13.98 4.73 -24.29
C THR A 154 13.11 3.59 -24.82
N ALA A 155 12.09 3.91 -25.62
CA ALA A 155 11.20 2.95 -26.26
C ALA A 155 10.70 3.53 -27.58
N ASP A 156 10.64 2.72 -28.64
CA ASP A 156 10.11 3.11 -29.96
C ASP A 156 10.65 4.44 -30.54
N GLY A 157 11.93 4.72 -30.28
CA GLY A 157 12.61 5.94 -30.72
C GLY A 157 12.28 7.19 -29.91
N GLN A 158 11.49 7.06 -28.84
CA GLN A 158 11.18 8.10 -27.86
C GLN A 158 12.06 7.98 -26.61
N VAL A 159 12.17 9.08 -25.87
CA VAL A 159 12.85 9.15 -24.58
C VAL A 159 11.86 9.64 -23.54
N CYS A 160 11.79 8.95 -22.40
CA CYS A 160 10.97 9.35 -21.28
C CYS A 160 11.58 10.59 -20.60
N ARG A 161 10.84 11.70 -20.62
CA ARG A 161 11.32 13.01 -20.13
C ARG A 161 10.22 13.69 -19.33
N LEU A 162 10.63 14.66 -18.51
CA LEU A 162 9.69 15.48 -17.76
C LEU A 162 8.99 16.46 -18.70
N TRP A 163 7.67 16.40 -18.69
CA TRP A 163 6.73 17.27 -19.38
C TRP A 163 6.10 18.22 -18.37
N ASP A 164 5.97 19.49 -18.73
CA ASP A 164 5.32 20.53 -17.95
C ASP A 164 4.01 20.90 -18.64
N GLU A 165 2.87 20.61 -17.99
CA GLU A 165 1.53 20.80 -18.57
C GLU A 165 1.16 22.28 -18.69
N ILE A 166 1.66 23.13 -17.78
CA ILE A 166 1.36 24.57 -17.78
C ILE A 166 1.97 25.23 -19.01
N THR A 167 3.23 24.91 -19.30
CA THR A 167 3.99 25.53 -20.39
C THR A 167 3.83 24.77 -21.70
N GLY A 168 3.41 23.51 -21.67
CA GLY A 168 3.38 22.63 -22.83
C GLY A 168 4.79 22.35 -23.37
N THR A 169 5.78 22.21 -22.49
CA THR A 169 7.18 22.02 -22.89
C THR A 169 7.85 20.85 -22.18
N TRP A 170 8.86 20.30 -22.86
CA TRP A 170 9.74 19.29 -22.28
C TRP A 170 10.86 19.96 -21.49
N ALA A 171 11.04 19.57 -20.23
CA ALA A 171 12.17 20.01 -19.45
C ALA A 171 13.49 19.47 -20.03
N THR A 172 14.54 20.28 -19.94
CA THR A 172 15.89 19.86 -20.36
C THR A 172 16.43 18.79 -19.40
N ASN A 173 16.26 19.00 -18.09
CA ASN A 173 16.70 18.12 -17.00
C ASN A 173 15.64 18.12 -15.87
N ILE A 174 15.67 17.10 -15.01
CA ILE A 174 14.84 17.03 -13.79
C ILE A 174 15.62 17.67 -12.64
N ASP A 175 15.19 18.85 -12.19
CA ASP A 175 15.78 19.55 -11.04
C ASP A 175 15.21 18.98 -9.73
N ASP A 176 16.08 18.38 -8.91
CA ASP A 176 15.76 17.78 -7.61
C ASP A 176 16.40 18.50 -6.40
N GLY A 177 16.76 19.77 -6.57
CA GLY A 177 17.38 20.62 -5.57
C GLY A 177 16.56 20.81 -4.26
N PRO A 178 16.94 21.78 -3.42
CA PRO A 178 16.30 21.97 -2.11
C PRO A 178 14.77 22.14 -2.22
N GLY A 179 14.01 21.32 -1.49
CA GLY A 179 12.55 21.33 -1.50
C GLY A 179 11.88 20.62 -2.70
N ARG A 180 12.65 20.09 -3.66
CA ARG A 180 12.13 19.41 -4.86
C ARG A 180 12.05 17.88 -4.70
N LEU A 181 11.31 17.44 -3.68
CA LEU A 181 11.31 16.03 -3.26
C LEU A 181 10.63 15.08 -4.25
N HIS A 182 9.60 15.51 -4.98
CA HIS A 182 9.00 14.67 -6.02
C HIS A 182 9.95 14.41 -7.18
N ASN A 183 10.64 15.46 -7.65
CA ASN A 183 11.67 15.31 -8.67
C ASN A 183 12.87 14.49 -8.17
N ARG A 184 13.23 14.60 -6.89
CA ARG A 184 14.22 13.72 -6.26
C ARG A 184 13.78 12.26 -6.31
N ALA A 185 12.51 11.98 -6.06
CA ALA A 185 11.96 10.62 -6.17
C ALA A 185 12.04 10.10 -7.62
N ARG A 186 11.75 10.93 -8.63
CA ARG A 186 11.90 10.57 -10.04
C ARG A 186 13.34 10.25 -10.42
N ASN A 187 14.30 11.06 -9.98
CA ASN A 187 15.72 10.81 -10.24
C ASN A 187 16.22 9.52 -9.54
N TYR A 188 15.88 9.31 -8.27
CA TYR A 188 16.20 8.07 -7.57
C TYR A 188 15.61 6.84 -8.24
N THR A 189 14.33 6.92 -8.63
CA THR A 189 13.64 5.84 -9.33
C THR A 189 14.34 5.49 -10.65
N ALA A 190 14.78 6.49 -11.41
CA ALA A 190 15.51 6.28 -12.66
C ALA A 190 16.86 5.59 -12.43
N TRP A 191 17.67 6.06 -11.48
CA TRP A 191 18.93 5.42 -11.12
C TRP A 191 18.72 3.98 -10.64
N LEU A 192 17.73 3.77 -9.79
CA LEU A 192 17.43 2.45 -9.25
C LEU A 192 17.08 1.46 -10.35
N ARG A 193 16.05 1.76 -11.16
CA ARG A 193 15.51 0.86 -12.18
C ARG A 193 16.47 0.62 -13.33
N LEU A 194 17.19 1.65 -13.79
CA LEU A 194 18.05 1.54 -14.96
C LEU A 194 19.43 1.00 -14.64
N LYS A 195 19.90 1.13 -13.39
CA LYS A 195 21.32 0.87 -13.04
C LYS A 195 21.56 0.04 -11.80
N LEU A 196 20.58 -0.19 -10.92
CA LEU A 196 20.82 -0.80 -9.61
C LEU A 196 19.84 -1.92 -9.26
N MET A 197 19.17 -2.47 -10.28
CA MET A 197 18.29 -3.64 -10.16
C MET A 197 18.67 -4.79 -11.12
N PRO A 198 19.91 -5.31 -11.08
CA PRO A 198 20.32 -6.43 -11.93
C PRO A 198 19.38 -7.63 -11.72
N ALA A 199 18.83 -8.17 -12.82
CA ALA A 199 17.82 -9.23 -12.80
C ALA A 199 16.61 -8.95 -11.87
N GLY A 200 16.28 -7.66 -11.65
CA GLY A 200 15.13 -7.21 -10.86
C GLY A 200 15.36 -7.14 -9.35
N GLY A 201 16.56 -7.44 -8.84
CA GLY A 201 16.88 -7.33 -7.42
C GLY A 201 17.62 -6.05 -7.07
N VAL A 202 17.19 -5.33 -6.04
CA VAL A 202 17.84 -4.09 -5.59
C VAL A 202 19.25 -4.39 -5.07
N MET A 203 20.26 -3.67 -5.57
CA MET A 203 21.66 -3.79 -5.17
C MET A 203 22.34 -2.43 -5.10
N ARG A 204 23.59 -2.41 -4.61
CA ARG A 204 24.51 -1.30 -4.86
C ARG A 204 25.51 -1.69 -5.95
N GLY A 205 25.89 -0.72 -6.78
CA GLY A 205 26.80 -0.92 -7.91
C GLY A 205 28.16 -0.29 -7.65
N ILE A 206 29.23 -1.01 -7.96
CA ILE A 206 30.59 -0.48 -8.05
C ILE A 206 30.94 -0.41 -9.53
N PHE A 207 31.24 0.78 -10.02
CA PHE A 207 31.45 1.08 -11.44
C PHE A 207 32.94 1.18 -11.79
N SER A 208 33.25 1.18 -13.09
CA SER A 208 34.62 1.37 -13.59
C SER A 208 35.17 2.77 -13.27
N ASP A 209 34.30 3.76 -13.25
CA ASP A 209 34.61 5.18 -13.07
C ASP A 209 33.35 5.96 -12.65
N GLU A 210 33.51 7.25 -12.39
CA GLU A 210 32.45 8.17 -11.93
C GLU A 210 31.44 8.58 -13.02
N THR A 211 31.56 8.05 -14.25
CA THR A 211 30.49 8.21 -15.26
C THR A 211 29.33 7.26 -15.00
N PHE A 212 29.54 6.24 -14.15
CA PHE A 212 28.56 5.21 -13.79
C PHE A 212 27.92 4.52 -15.02
N SER A 213 28.68 4.43 -16.10
CA SER A 213 28.23 3.86 -17.36
C SER A 213 28.38 2.34 -17.41
N GLN A 214 29.48 1.82 -16.88
CA GLN A 214 29.83 0.40 -16.87
C GLN A 214 29.99 -0.12 -15.43
N VAL A 215 29.18 -1.11 -15.06
CA VAL A 215 29.29 -1.80 -13.77
C VAL A 215 30.52 -2.70 -13.78
N ASN A 216 31.29 -2.66 -12.70
CA ASN A 216 32.42 -3.54 -12.45
C ASN A 216 32.03 -4.69 -11.51
N LEU A 217 31.31 -4.38 -10.43
CA LEU A 217 30.89 -5.36 -9.42
C LEU A 217 29.55 -4.95 -8.79
N TRP A 218 28.71 -5.95 -8.52
CA TRP A 218 27.55 -5.81 -7.65
C TRP A 218 27.91 -6.13 -6.20
N ALA A 219 27.52 -5.26 -5.27
CA ALA A 219 27.73 -5.44 -3.85
C ALA A 219 26.42 -5.36 -3.07
N GLY A 220 26.45 -5.74 -1.79
CA GLY A 220 25.22 -5.87 -0.97
C GLY A 220 24.34 -7.05 -1.38
N THR A 221 24.91 -8.05 -2.05
CA THR A 221 24.18 -9.21 -2.60
C THR A 221 23.49 -10.07 -1.55
N ARG A 222 23.89 -9.98 -0.27
CA ARG A 222 23.22 -10.66 0.83
C ARG A 222 21.91 -10.00 1.24
N ASP A 223 21.74 -8.71 0.96
CA ASP A 223 20.60 -7.91 1.43
C ASP A 223 19.65 -7.52 0.28
N SER A 224 19.86 -8.08 -0.92
CA SER A 224 19.05 -7.73 -2.09
C SER A 224 17.56 -7.98 -1.85
N THR A 225 17.20 -9.09 -1.20
CA THR A 225 15.80 -9.43 -0.92
C THR A 225 15.07 -8.46 0.02
N ILE A 226 15.70 -8.01 1.12
CA ILE A 226 15.05 -7.02 2.00
C ILE A 226 14.79 -5.71 1.26
N TRP A 227 15.75 -5.25 0.45
CA TRP A 227 15.63 -3.99 -0.29
C TRP A 227 14.71 -4.09 -1.50
N THR A 228 14.60 -5.27 -2.12
CA THR A 228 13.63 -5.53 -3.20
C THR A 228 12.20 -5.52 -2.64
N GLY A 229 11.97 -6.12 -1.48
CA GLY A 229 10.67 -6.00 -0.78
C GLY A 229 10.36 -4.57 -0.32
N THR A 230 11.38 -3.82 0.12
CA THR A 230 11.21 -2.40 0.49
C THR A 230 10.89 -1.53 -0.74
N TYR A 231 11.51 -1.81 -1.88
CA TYR A 231 11.18 -1.17 -3.16
C TYR A 231 9.74 -1.46 -3.58
N LEU A 232 9.28 -2.72 -3.45
CA LEU A 232 7.89 -3.08 -3.68
C LEU A 232 6.93 -2.28 -2.80
N ALA A 233 7.26 -2.07 -1.52
CA ALA A 233 6.47 -1.20 -0.64
C ALA A 233 6.45 0.25 -1.14
N ALA A 234 7.59 0.80 -1.56
CA ALA A 234 7.69 2.15 -2.09
C ALA A 234 6.84 2.35 -3.36
N GLU A 235 6.90 1.43 -4.32
CA GLU A 235 6.08 1.49 -5.55
C GLU A 235 4.60 1.26 -5.26
N SER A 236 4.27 0.41 -4.28
CA SER A 236 2.88 0.21 -3.84
C SER A 236 2.29 1.48 -3.21
N LEU A 237 3.05 2.15 -2.35
CA LEU A 237 2.68 3.44 -1.78
C LEU A 237 2.56 4.52 -2.86
N ARG A 238 3.50 4.55 -3.82
CA ARG A 238 3.44 5.44 -4.98
C ARG A 238 2.15 5.23 -5.76
N TYR A 239 1.84 4.00 -6.14
CA TYR A 239 0.63 3.67 -6.90
C TYR A 239 -0.64 4.03 -6.13
N LEU A 240 -0.70 3.77 -4.82
CA LEU A 240 -1.82 4.17 -3.96
C LEU A 240 -2.02 5.70 -3.91
N VAL A 241 -0.94 6.48 -4.04
CA VAL A 241 -1.00 7.95 -4.02
C VAL A 241 -1.35 8.53 -5.39
N THR A 242 -0.78 7.98 -6.46
CA THR A 242 -0.80 8.62 -7.78
C THR A 242 -1.64 7.88 -8.82
N GLY A 243 -1.88 6.58 -8.67
CA GLY A 243 -2.44 5.75 -9.74
C GLY A 243 -1.53 5.57 -10.96
N ALA A 244 -0.26 5.99 -10.87
CA ALA A 244 0.67 6.00 -12.01
C ALA A 244 0.84 4.59 -12.63
N PRO A 245 0.60 4.42 -13.94
CA PRO A 245 0.66 3.10 -14.57
C PRO A 245 2.07 2.50 -14.54
N ASP A 246 3.12 3.34 -14.59
CA ASP A 246 4.50 2.85 -14.51
C ASP A 246 4.83 2.25 -13.13
N ALA A 247 4.17 2.71 -12.07
CA ALA A 247 4.30 2.13 -10.73
C ALA A 247 3.62 0.74 -10.68
N LEU A 248 2.46 0.58 -11.30
CA LEU A 248 1.78 -0.72 -11.40
C LEU A 248 2.59 -1.76 -12.17
N ASP A 249 3.22 -1.35 -13.28
CA ASP A 249 4.13 -2.21 -14.04
C ASP A 249 5.28 -2.73 -13.16
N GLN A 250 5.77 -1.89 -12.26
CA GLN A 250 6.91 -2.18 -11.39
C GLN A 250 6.53 -3.02 -10.18
N ILE A 251 5.34 -2.80 -9.61
CA ILE A 251 4.73 -3.71 -8.64
C ILE A 251 4.61 -5.11 -9.29
N THR A 252 4.05 -5.18 -10.49
CA THR A 252 3.88 -6.45 -11.22
C THR A 252 5.20 -7.17 -11.47
N ALA A 253 6.20 -6.47 -12.02
CA ALA A 253 7.51 -7.05 -12.28
C ALA A 253 8.22 -7.51 -10.99
N THR A 254 8.16 -6.71 -9.93
CA THR A 254 8.82 -7.03 -8.65
C THR A 254 8.14 -8.20 -7.94
N LEU A 255 6.80 -8.30 -8.00
CA LEU A 255 6.06 -9.46 -7.50
C LEU A 255 6.48 -10.75 -8.21
N GLN A 256 6.63 -10.72 -9.54
CA GLN A 256 7.11 -11.89 -10.29
C GLN A 256 8.54 -12.29 -9.91
N VAL A 257 9.42 -11.32 -9.66
CA VAL A 257 10.80 -11.57 -9.19
C VAL A 257 10.77 -12.24 -7.82
N LEU A 258 10.05 -11.66 -6.85
CA LEU A 258 9.99 -12.20 -5.49
C LEU A 258 9.29 -13.57 -5.45
N HIS A 259 8.20 -13.76 -6.19
CA HIS A 259 7.53 -15.06 -6.30
C HIS A 259 8.46 -16.16 -6.82
N ARG A 260 9.32 -15.82 -7.79
CA ARG A 260 10.35 -16.74 -8.27
C ARG A 260 11.35 -17.09 -7.17
N TRP A 261 11.76 -16.11 -6.36
CA TRP A 261 12.73 -16.34 -5.29
C TRP A 261 12.17 -17.18 -4.13
N TRP A 262 10.85 -17.18 -3.91
CA TRP A 262 10.17 -18.12 -3.02
C TRP A 262 10.15 -19.56 -3.52
N ARG A 263 10.25 -19.76 -4.84
CA ARG A 263 10.02 -21.07 -5.47
C ARG A 263 11.28 -21.76 -5.96
N ILE A 264 12.36 -21.02 -6.15
CA ILE A 264 13.55 -21.52 -6.86
C ILE A 264 14.27 -22.65 -6.13
N SER A 265 14.25 -22.68 -4.79
CA SER A 265 14.81 -23.80 -4.02
C SER A 265 13.93 -25.05 -4.10
N GLY A 266 12.63 -24.89 -4.40
CA GLY A 266 11.63 -25.95 -4.29
C GLY A 266 11.20 -26.28 -2.86
N ASP A 267 11.85 -25.66 -1.86
CA ASP A 267 11.55 -25.86 -0.45
C ASP A 267 10.48 -24.91 0.05
N ARG A 268 9.43 -25.47 0.66
CA ARG A 268 8.28 -24.71 1.13
C ARG A 268 8.70 -23.62 2.12
N GLY A 269 8.29 -22.37 1.83
CA GLY A 269 8.54 -21.23 2.70
C GLY A 269 10.00 -20.80 2.75
N TYR A 270 10.87 -21.34 1.89
CA TYR A 270 12.24 -20.88 1.75
C TYR A 270 12.36 -19.80 0.69
N LEU A 271 12.88 -18.65 1.09
CA LEU A 271 13.11 -17.50 0.23
C LEU A 271 14.60 -17.41 -0.13
N ALA A 272 14.94 -17.24 -1.41
CA ALA A 272 16.31 -16.98 -1.83
C ALA A 272 16.75 -15.53 -1.52
N ARG A 273 18.05 -15.32 -1.28
CA ARG A 273 18.64 -13.97 -1.11
C ARG A 273 18.74 -13.17 -2.40
N TYR A 274 18.84 -13.88 -3.52
CA TYR A 274 18.90 -13.33 -4.86
C TYR A 274 18.87 -14.49 -5.87
N ALA A 275 18.31 -14.27 -7.06
CA ALA A 275 18.43 -15.20 -8.18
C ALA A 275 18.45 -14.49 -9.52
N ALA A 276 19.17 -15.05 -10.48
CA ALA A 276 19.24 -14.57 -11.85
C ALA A 276 19.38 -15.75 -12.84
N PRO A 277 18.92 -15.61 -14.10
CA PRO A 277 19.18 -16.62 -15.12
C PRO A 277 20.67 -16.91 -15.27
N ALA A 278 21.06 -18.16 -15.51
CA ALA A 278 22.46 -18.52 -15.73
C ALA A 278 23.04 -17.89 -17.02
N ALA A 279 22.16 -17.52 -17.96
CA ALA A 279 22.49 -16.78 -19.18
C ALA A 279 22.55 -15.25 -18.99
N SER A 280 22.52 -14.74 -17.75
CA SER A 280 22.64 -13.30 -17.46
C SER A 280 23.99 -12.73 -17.92
N PRO A 281 24.11 -11.40 -18.07
CA PRO A 281 25.38 -10.73 -18.32
C PRO A 281 26.51 -11.13 -17.35
N ALA A 282 27.75 -11.00 -17.79
CA ALA A 282 28.93 -11.50 -17.07
C ALA A 282 29.06 -10.92 -15.65
N ASP A 283 28.78 -9.62 -15.49
CA ASP A 283 28.76 -8.92 -14.21
C ASP A 283 27.70 -9.49 -13.24
N VAL A 284 26.53 -9.88 -13.74
CA VAL A 284 25.49 -10.56 -12.93
C VAL A 284 25.91 -11.99 -12.58
N THR A 285 26.45 -12.75 -13.53
CA THR A 285 26.91 -14.13 -13.24
C THR A 285 28.07 -14.16 -12.26
N ALA A 286 28.88 -13.10 -12.19
CA ALA A 286 30.00 -12.97 -11.26
C ALA A 286 29.56 -12.90 -9.79
N ILE A 287 28.30 -12.55 -9.50
CA ILE A 287 27.71 -12.62 -8.16
C ILE A 287 27.78 -14.05 -7.61
N PHE A 288 27.62 -15.04 -8.49
CA PHE A 288 27.53 -16.46 -8.14
C PHE A 288 28.89 -17.15 -8.23
N ALA A 289 29.89 -16.63 -7.52
CA ALA A 289 31.22 -17.20 -7.46
C ALA A 289 31.18 -18.68 -7.02
N ALA A 290 31.83 -19.56 -7.78
CA ALA A 290 31.80 -21.01 -7.58
C ALA A 290 32.37 -21.50 -6.23
N ALA A 291 33.21 -20.68 -5.60
CA ALA A 291 33.85 -21.00 -4.33
C ALA A 291 32.98 -20.63 -3.10
N ASP A 292 31.93 -19.85 -3.29
CA ASP A 292 31.02 -19.44 -2.22
C ASP A 292 29.92 -20.50 -2.06
N PRO A 293 29.85 -21.20 -0.91
CA PRO A 293 28.92 -22.30 -0.69
C PRO A 293 27.45 -21.85 -0.61
N GLU A 294 27.17 -20.55 -0.49
CA GLU A 294 25.82 -20.02 -0.55
C GLU A 294 25.27 -19.96 -1.99
N ASN A 295 26.11 -20.16 -3.01
CA ASN A 295 25.70 -20.04 -4.41
C ASN A 295 25.35 -21.39 -5.02
N HIS A 296 24.11 -21.50 -5.48
CA HIS A 296 23.58 -22.63 -6.24
C HIS A 296 23.59 -22.25 -7.72
N ARG A 297 24.28 -23.03 -8.55
CA ARG A 297 24.57 -22.67 -9.95
C ARG A 297 23.98 -23.67 -10.93
N ASP A 298 23.63 -23.16 -12.11
CA ASP A 298 23.11 -23.94 -13.23
C ASP A 298 21.91 -24.83 -12.85
N TYR A 299 21.10 -24.36 -11.90
CA TYR A 299 19.94 -25.05 -11.37
C TYR A 299 18.79 -24.98 -12.38
N TRP A 300 18.17 -26.12 -12.71
CA TRP A 300 17.11 -26.17 -13.72
C TRP A 300 15.76 -25.82 -13.11
N PHE A 301 15.21 -24.65 -13.46
CA PHE A 301 13.97 -24.12 -12.92
C PHE A 301 13.22 -23.32 -14.00
N GLU A 302 11.89 -23.47 -14.08
CA GLU A 302 11.04 -22.79 -15.09
C GLU A 302 11.56 -22.93 -16.54
N ASN A 303 12.00 -24.13 -16.92
CA ASN A 303 12.56 -24.44 -18.26
C ASN A 303 13.81 -23.65 -18.65
N ALA A 304 14.56 -23.12 -17.68
CA ALA A 304 15.85 -22.48 -17.90
C ALA A 304 16.84 -22.85 -16.79
N ALA A 305 18.13 -22.61 -17.06
CA ALA A 305 19.17 -22.68 -16.04
C ALA A 305 19.23 -21.37 -15.26
N TRP A 306 19.29 -21.45 -13.93
CA TRP A 306 19.32 -20.34 -13.00
C TRP A 306 20.50 -20.46 -12.03
N ASN A 307 20.97 -19.31 -11.56
CA ASN A 307 21.83 -19.23 -10.38
C ASN A 307 21.06 -18.53 -9.26
N TRP A 308 21.19 -19.00 -8.03
CA TRP A 308 20.57 -18.37 -6.87
C TRP A 308 21.47 -18.45 -5.64
N LYS A 309 21.25 -17.52 -4.71
CA LYS A 309 22.02 -17.37 -3.48
C LYS A 309 21.14 -17.73 -2.29
N GLY A 310 21.59 -18.69 -1.49
CA GLY A 310 20.93 -19.17 -0.29
C GLY A 310 21.48 -18.54 1.00
N ASN A 311 21.46 -19.31 2.06
CA ASN A 311 21.77 -19.00 3.45
C ASN A 311 21.02 -17.75 3.93
N ILE A 312 19.74 -17.62 3.60
CA ILE A 312 18.92 -16.43 3.89
C ILE A 312 18.84 -16.15 5.40
N SER A 313 18.78 -14.87 5.78
CA SER A 313 18.56 -14.44 7.17
C SER A 313 17.13 -13.92 7.37
N ARG A 314 16.75 -13.68 8.63
CA ARG A 314 15.36 -13.33 8.98
C ARG A 314 14.96 -11.94 8.48
N ASP A 315 15.90 -11.01 8.39
CA ASP A 315 15.71 -9.64 7.96
C ASP A 315 15.17 -9.54 6.51
N GLN A 316 15.60 -10.44 5.63
CA GLN A 316 15.15 -10.53 4.24
C GLN A 316 13.66 -10.83 4.14
N TYR A 317 13.13 -11.68 5.02
CA TYR A 317 11.69 -11.93 5.08
C TYR A 317 10.93 -10.66 5.47
N GLN A 318 11.47 -9.82 6.37
CA GLN A 318 10.74 -8.64 6.84
C GLN A 318 10.48 -7.63 5.72
N GLY A 319 11.49 -7.38 4.88
CA GLY A 319 11.33 -6.50 3.72
C GLY A 319 10.31 -7.03 2.71
N VAL A 320 10.32 -8.34 2.44
CA VAL A 320 9.36 -8.96 1.52
C VAL A 320 7.94 -8.95 2.10
N MET A 321 7.77 -9.28 3.38
CA MET A 321 6.47 -9.20 4.04
C MET A 321 5.94 -7.76 4.09
N LEU A 322 6.82 -6.76 4.26
CA LEU A 322 6.46 -5.35 4.15
C LEU A 322 5.96 -5.00 2.73
N GLY A 323 6.73 -5.36 1.71
CA GLY A 323 6.35 -5.16 0.31
C GLY A 323 5.05 -5.85 -0.07
N TYR A 324 4.88 -7.10 0.32
CA TYR A 324 3.70 -7.91 0.02
C TYR A 324 2.43 -7.37 0.69
N ALA A 325 2.51 -6.89 1.93
CA ALA A 325 1.37 -6.29 2.61
C ALA A 325 0.86 -5.05 1.85
N TRP A 326 1.76 -4.14 1.49
CA TRP A 326 1.42 -2.94 0.72
C TRP A 326 0.98 -3.25 -0.70
N ALA A 327 1.65 -4.17 -1.40
CA ALA A 327 1.29 -4.57 -2.75
C ALA A 327 -0.11 -5.18 -2.81
N TYR A 328 -0.48 -6.01 -1.84
CA TYR A 328 -1.81 -6.63 -1.77
C TYR A 328 -2.93 -5.59 -1.61
N GLU A 329 -2.67 -4.52 -0.86
CA GLU A 329 -3.58 -3.38 -0.71
C GLU A 329 -3.62 -2.50 -1.97
N ALA A 330 -2.47 -2.29 -2.63
CA ALA A 330 -2.32 -1.44 -3.79
C ALA A 330 -3.01 -2.02 -5.05
N VAL A 331 -2.86 -3.32 -5.31
CA VAL A 331 -3.38 -3.93 -6.54
C VAL A 331 -4.78 -4.52 -6.34
N THR A 332 -5.59 -4.48 -7.39
CA THR A 332 -6.92 -5.14 -7.44
C THR A 332 -6.93 -6.39 -8.32
N ASP A 333 -5.90 -6.59 -9.14
CA ASP A 333 -5.72 -7.79 -9.96
C ASP A 333 -5.59 -9.04 -9.08
N GLU A 334 -6.53 -9.97 -9.26
CA GLU A 334 -6.59 -11.17 -8.43
C GLU A 334 -5.45 -12.16 -8.71
N ALA A 335 -4.88 -12.19 -9.92
CA ALA A 335 -3.73 -13.02 -10.21
C ALA A 335 -2.49 -12.52 -9.45
N LEU A 336 -2.28 -11.21 -9.38
CA LEU A 336 -1.20 -10.62 -8.57
C LEU A 336 -1.44 -10.86 -7.06
N ARG A 337 -2.68 -10.70 -6.59
CA ARG A 337 -3.05 -11.00 -5.20
C ARG A 337 -2.84 -12.48 -4.86
N GLU A 338 -3.12 -13.39 -5.79
CA GLU A 338 -2.91 -14.82 -5.58
C GLU A 338 -1.42 -15.17 -5.48
N LEU A 339 -0.53 -14.53 -6.25
CA LEU A 339 0.92 -14.73 -6.08
C LEU A 339 1.37 -14.42 -4.64
N ILE A 340 0.98 -13.24 -4.15
CA ILE A 340 1.29 -12.81 -2.78
C ILE A 340 0.71 -13.80 -1.77
N ARG A 341 -0.57 -14.15 -1.94
CA ARG A 341 -1.30 -15.02 -1.02
C ARG A 341 -0.68 -16.40 -0.94
N ALA A 342 -0.35 -17.02 -2.07
CA ALA A 342 0.25 -18.33 -2.13
C ALA A 342 1.58 -18.36 -1.37
N ASP A 343 2.48 -17.41 -1.66
CA ASP A 343 3.81 -17.34 -1.04
C ASP A 343 3.73 -17.12 0.48
N VAL A 344 2.89 -16.18 0.92
CA VAL A 344 2.72 -15.87 2.35
C VAL A 344 2.12 -17.05 3.11
N VAL A 345 1.08 -17.69 2.56
CA VAL A 345 0.40 -18.79 3.23
C VAL A 345 1.29 -20.03 3.29
N ASP A 346 2.03 -20.34 2.22
CA ASP A 346 2.97 -21.45 2.23
C ASP A 346 4.08 -21.25 3.24
N PHE A 347 4.57 -20.02 3.39
CA PHE A 347 5.54 -19.65 4.41
C PHE A 347 4.99 -19.79 5.84
N VAL A 348 3.83 -19.21 6.14
CA VAL A 348 3.25 -19.27 7.49
C VAL A 348 2.85 -20.70 7.87
N GLU A 349 2.33 -21.49 6.93
CA GLU A 349 2.05 -22.90 7.18
C GLU A 349 3.33 -23.73 7.38
N GLN A 350 4.46 -23.37 6.75
CA GLN A 350 5.76 -23.96 7.07
C GLN A 350 6.20 -23.61 8.51
N LEU A 351 5.95 -22.40 8.98
CA LEU A 351 6.22 -22.01 10.37
C LEU A 351 5.32 -22.76 11.37
N MET A 352 4.06 -23.04 11.00
CA MET A 352 3.11 -23.80 11.81
C MET A 352 3.35 -25.32 11.79
N ASP A 353 4.24 -25.83 10.93
CA ASP A 353 4.47 -27.27 10.79
C ASP A 353 5.45 -27.81 11.86
N PHE A 354 4.89 -28.16 13.03
CA PHE A 354 5.64 -28.75 14.13
C PHE A 354 5.92 -30.24 13.90
N ARG A 355 7.12 -30.54 13.39
CA ARG A 355 7.50 -31.90 12.97
C ARG A 355 8.77 -32.40 13.64
N THR A 356 8.79 -33.68 14.02
CA THR A 356 10.01 -34.32 14.50
C THR A 356 11.01 -34.47 13.35
N ARG A 357 12.23 -34.00 13.58
CA ARG A 357 13.37 -34.13 12.67
C ARG A 357 14.59 -34.62 13.43
N SER A 358 15.42 -35.38 12.74
CA SER A 358 16.76 -35.69 13.22
C SER A 358 17.63 -34.45 12.98
N VAL A 359 18.23 -33.93 14.04
CA VAL A 359 19.07 -32.73 13.99
C VAL A 359 20.47 -33.10 14.43
N ARG A 360 21.46 -32.69 13.64
CA ARG A 360 22.87 -32.74 14.02
C ARG A 360 23.12 -31.60 14.99
N LEU A 361 23.23 -31.92 16.26
CA LEU A 361 23.53 -30.95 17.31
C LEU A 361 25.03 -30.96 17.60
N VAL A 362 25.67 -29.80 17.65
CA VAL A 362 27.07 -29.67 18.05
C VAL A 362 27.12 -28.79 19.28
N ILE A 363 27.39 -29.36 20.45
CA ILE A 363 27.51 -28.60 21.71
C ILE A 363 28.99 -28.46 22.05
N ASP A 364 29.51 -27.24 22.07
CA ASP A 364 30.94 -26.95 22.33
C ASP A 364 31.90 -27.81 21.48
N GLY A 365 31.55 -27.99 20.20
CA GLY A 365 32.31 -28.80 19.25
C GLY A 365 32.06 -30.31 19.33
N ILE A 366 31.19 -30.78 20.24
CA ILE A 366 30.86 -32.20 20.39
C ILE A 366 29.59 -32.51 19.58
N PRO A 367 29.69 -33.24 18.46
CA PRO A 367 28.53 -33.59 17.65
C PRO A 367 27.71 -34.72 18.30
N MET A 368 26.39 -34.61 18.21
CA MET A 368 25.42 -35.65 18.52
C MET A 368 24.24 -35.53 17.57
N THR A 369 23.42 -36.58 17.49
CA THR A 369 22.18 -36.57 16.72
C THR A 369 21.01 -36.73 17.68
N VAL A 370 20.06 -35.82 17.60
CA VAL A 370 18.87 -35.80 18.45
C VAL A 370 17.62 -35.69 17.60
N ASN A 371 16.57 -36.40 17.98
CA ASN A 371 15.26 -36.18 17.39
C ASN A 371 14.58 -35.08 18.21
N MET A 372 14.26 -33.98 17.55
CA MET A 372 13.53 -32.86 18.16
C MET A 372 12.37 -32.46 17.27
N GLN A 373 11.27 -32.07 17.90
CA GLN A 373 10.18 -31.39 17.22
C GLN A 373 10.63 -29.97 16.91
N LEU A 374 10.68 -29.63 15.63
CA LEU A 374 10.96 -28.29 15.13
C LEU A 374 9.66 -27.65 14.68
N GLY A 375 9.46 -26.38 15.04
CA GLY A 375 8.41 -25.50 14.54
C GLY A 375 8.97 -24.09 14.43
N TYR A 376 8.21 -23.17 13.84
CA TYR A 376 8.66 -21.81 13.50
C TYR A 376 10.04 -21.81 12.85
N SER A 377 10.22 -22.67 11.86
CA SER A 377 11.49 -22.79 11.16
C SER A 377 11.26 -23.08 9.68
N VAL A 378 12.14 -22.53 8.87
CA VAL A 378 12.23 -22.78 7.44
C VAL A 378 13.43 -23.67 7.21
N LEU A 379 13.25 -24.69 6.38
CA LEU A 379 14.26 -25.71 6.10
C LEU A 379 14.55 -25.67 4.60
N THR A 380 15.80 -25.90 4.22
CA THR A 380 16.14 -26.15 2.81
C THR A 380 17.09 -27.33 2.68
N ASP A 381 16.72 -28.29 1.83
CA ASP A 381 17.51 -29.50 1.61
C ASP A 381 18.86 -29.17 0.95
N ASP A 382 18.91 -28.10 0.16
CA ASP A 382 20.10 -27.62 -0.56
C ASP A 382 21.21 -27.11 0.38
N GLU A 383 20.90 -26.75 1.62
CA GLU A 383 21.88 -26.28 2.62
C GLU A 383 22.10 -27.28 3.77
N MET A 384 21.54 -28.48 3.67
CA MET A 384 21.70 -29.53 4.66
C MET A 384 22.72 -30.58 4.20
N PRO A 385 23.91 -30.66 4.83
CA PRO A 385 24.84 -31.74 4.54
C PRO A 385 24.21 -33.11 4.81
N ASN A 386 23.93 -33.88 3.76
CA ASN A 386 23.24 -35.17 3.78
C ASN A 386 21.75 -35.12 4.21
N GLY A 387 21.07 -33.98 4.03
CA GLY A 387 19.65 -33.83 4.36
C GLY A 387 19.34 -33.79 5.86
N VAL A 388 20.35 -33.49 6.69
CA VAL A 388 20.19 -33.36 8.14
C VAL A 388 20.47 -31.91 8.56
N PRO A 389 19.51 -31.20 9.17
CA PRO A 389 19.73 -29.85 9.69
C PRO A 389 20.74 -29.87 10.85
N GLN A 390 21.51 -28.81 10.98
CA GLN A 390 22.53 -28.64 12.00
C GLN A 390 22.19 -27.49 12.96
N LEU A 391 22.41 -27.71 14.25
CA LEU A 391 22.33 -26.69 15.29
C LEU A 391 23.63 -26.73 16.10
N ASP A 392 24.44 -25.68 16.00
CA ASP A 392 25.64 -25.52 16.81
C ASP A 392 25.29 -24.66 18.03
N ILE A 393 25.69 -25.10 19.21
CA ILE A 393 25.45 -24.42 20.49
C ILE A 393 26.80 -24.22 21.17
N THR A 394 27.13 -22.97 21.49
CA THR A 394 28.21 -22.62 22.40
C THR A 394 27.62 -22.47 23.80
N SER A 395 28.19 -23.12 24.81
CA SER A 395 27.71 -23.02 26.19
C SER A 395 28.26 -21.80 26.92
N SER A 396 29.33 -21.17 26.41
CA SER A 396 29.97 -20.01 27.03
C SER A 396 30.68 -19.10 26.00
N PRO A 397 30.18 -17.86 25.75
CA PRO A 397 28.85 -17.39 26.11
C PRO A 397 27.77 -18.27 25.44
N PHE A 398 26.60 -18.37 26.09
CA PHE A 398 25.51 -19.13 25.52
C PHE A 398 25.09 -18.52 24.18
N GLY A 399 25.21 -19.30 23.12
CA GLY A 399 24.93 -18.86 21.76
C GLY A 399 24.60 -20.05 20.88
N PHE A 400 23.93 -19.81 19.77
CA PHE A 400 23.69 -20.87 18.81
C PHE A 400 23.59 -20.35 17.38
N THR A 401 24.11 -21.16 16.47
CA THR A 401 24.04 -20.97 15.03
C THR A 401 23.38 -22.18 14.39
N THR A 402 22.64 -21.97 13.32
CA THR A 402 21.95 -23.03 12.60
C THR A 402 22.59 -23.20 11.23
N GLY A 403 22.58 -24.43 10.72
CA GLY A 403 22.96 -24.78 9.36
C GLY A 403 21.86 -25.61 8.71
N GLY A 404 21.44 -25.25 7.50
CA GLY A 404 20.37 -25.94 6.79
C GLY A 404 18.94 -25.63 7.27
N PHE A 405 18.78 -24.75 8.27
CA PHE A 405 17.48 -24.20 8.62
C PHE A 405 17.58 -22.79 9.24
N LEU A 406 16.55 -21.99 9.03
CA LEU A 406 16.35 -20.67 9.63
C LEU A 406 15.24 -20.75 10.67
N GLN A 407 15.52 -20.26 11.87
CA GLN A 407 14.65 -20.33 13.04
C GLN A 407 14.01 -18.97 13.38
N PHE A 408 12.73 -19.02 13.72
CA PHE A 408 11.90 -17.94 14.28
C PHE A 408 11.40 -18.40 15.65
N TRP A 409 12.30 -18.52 16.63
CA TRP A 409 12.02 -19.04 17.96
C TRP A 409 11.99 -17.90 18.98
N PRO A 410 10.83 -17.31 19.31
CA PRO A 410 10.72 -16.34 20.41
C PRO A 410 11.14 -16.93 21.76
N ARG A 411 10.93 -18.23 21.96
CA ARG A 411 11.31 -18.97 23.18
C ARG A 411 12.17 -20.19 22.83
N PRO A 412 13.45 -20.02 22.47
CA PRO A 412 14.30 -21.14 22.03
C PRO A 412 14.42 -22.26 23.07
N ALA A 413 14.29 -21.95 24.36
CA ALA A 413 14.34 -22.95 25.44
C ALA A 413 13.33 -24.10 25.26
N GLN A 414 12.18 -23.85 24.62
CA GLN A 414 11.16 -24.89 24.34
C GLN A 414 11.66 -25.99 23.39
N PHE A 415 12.58 -25.64 22.48
CA PHE A 415 13.20 -26.57 21.55
C PHE A 415 14.45 -27.19 22.16
N LEU A 416 15.28 -26.38 22.82
CA LEU A 416 16.55 -26.83 23.38
C LEU A 416 16.38 -27.84 24.53
N ARG A 417 15.35 -27.70 25.38
CA ARG A 417 15.10 -28.63 26.49
C ARG A 417 14.70 -30.04 26.06
N GLN A 418 14.37 -30.25 24.79
CA GLN A 418 14.15 -31.59 24.22
C GLN A 418 15.45 -32.39 24.14
N VAL A 419 16.60 -31.72 24.15
CA VAL A 419 17.92 -32.34 24.19
C VAL A 419 18.23 -32.75 25.64
N PRO A 420 18.51 -34.04 25.92
CA PRO A 420 18.73 -34.52 27.29
C PRO A 420 19.81 -33.75 28.07
N ALA A 421 20.86 -33.30 27.40
CA ALA A 421 21.95 -32.53 28.01
C ALA A 421 21.60 -31.06 28.28
N LEU A 422 20.46 -30.56 27.80
CA LEU A 422 20.03 -29.15 27.84
C LEU A 422 18.67 -28.96 28.53
N SER A 423 18.17 -29.98 29.24
CA SER A 423 16.91 -29.85 30.00
C SER A 423 16.95 -28.76 31.07
N TRP A 424 18.15 -28.30 31.46
CA TRP A 424 18.39 -27.26 32.45
C TRP A 424 18.42 -25.84 31.87
N VAL A 425 18.45 -25.67 30.53
CA VAL A 425 18.56 -24.34 29.89
C VAL A 425 17.45 -23.43 30.43
N PRO A 426 17.77 -22.23 30.94
CA PRO A 426 16.78 -21.30 31.48
C PRO A 426 15.83 -20.80 30.38
N ASP A 427 14.75 -20.12 30.76
CA ASP A 427 13.95 -19.42 29.76
C ASP A 427 14.81 -18.31 29.15
N ILE A 428 14.94 -18.36 27.84
CA ILE A 428 15.62 -17.38 27.01
C ILE A 428 14.57 -16.88 26.05
N THR A 429 14.55 -15.57 25.81
CA THR A 429 13.59 -14.92 24.91
C THR A 429 14.33 -14.24 23.76
N PHE A 430 13.67 -14.21 22.60
CA PHE A 430 14.09 -13.45 21.44
C PHE A 430 12.93 -12.60 20.96
N ASP A 431 12.78 -11.46 21.63
CA ASP A 431 11.66 -10.54 21.53
C ASP A 431 11.45 -10.05 20.09
N SER A 432 12.54 -9.77 19.35
CA SER A 432 12.46 -9.40 17.94
C SER A 432 11.82 -10.48 17.07
N GLN A 433 12.01 -11.77 17.38
CA GLN A 433 11.40 -12.86 16.62
C GLN A 433 9.90 -12.99 16.92
N ALA A 434 9.44 -12.56 18.10
CA ALA A 434 8.01 -12.44 18.40
C ALA A 434 7.33 -11.39 17.51
N ILE A 435 7.96 -10.22 17.35
CA ILE A 435 7.48 -9.14 16.47
C ILE A 435 7.39 -9.63 15.01
N GLN A 436 8.41 -10.35 14.55
CA GLN A 436 8.42 -10.93 13.19
C GLN A 436 7.28 -11.91 12.98
N LEU A 437 7.09 -12.87 13.89
CA LEU A 437 6.01 -13.85 13.78
C LEU A 437 4.63 -13.18 13.82
N GLY A 438 4.40 -12.24 14.75
CA GLY A 438 3.16 -11.49 14.81
C GLY A 438 2.83 -10.83 13.48
N SER A 439 3.81 -10.12 12.90
CA SER A 439 3.71 -9.50 11.58
C SER A 439 3.37 -10.49 10.47
N MET A 440 4.13 -11.60 10.37
CA MET A 440 3.97 -12.60 9.31
C MET A 440 2.57 -13.22 9.30
N PHE A 441 2.08 -13.57 10.49
CA PHE A 441 0.73 -14.13 10.65
C PHE A 441 -0.35 -13.08 10.37
N SER A 442 -0.17 -11.83 10.77
CA SER A 442 -1.12 -10.76 10.41
C SER A 442 -1.21 -10.54 8.90
N VAL A 443 -0.08 -10.59 8.17
CA VAL A 443 -0.11 -10.51 6.70
C VAL A 443 -0.84 -11.73 6.11
N ALA A 444 -0.58 -12.96 6.60
CA ALA A 444 -1.28 -14.15 6.14
C ALA A 444 -2.80 -14.09 6.37
N LEU A 445 -3.22 -13.57 7.52
CA LEU A 445 -4.63 -13.35 7.82
C LEU A 445 -5.25 -12.29 6.89
N ARG A 446 -4.52 -11.21 6.60
CA ARG A 446 -4.96 -10.14 5.69
C ARG A 446 -5.18 -10.64 4.26
N VAL A 447 -4.22 -11.38 3.72
CA VAL A 447 -4.25 -11.83 2.31
C VAL A 447 -5.25 -12.96 2.08
N THR A 448 -5.66 -13.68 3.12
CA THR A 448 -6.66 -14.75 3.03
C THR A 448 -8.06 -14.31 3.39
N ASP A 449 -8.25 -13.08 3.85
CA ASP A 449 -9.53 -12.59 4.36
C ASP A 449 -10.60 -12.52 3.26
N GLY A 450 -11.77 -13.12 3.54
CA GLY A 450 -12.88 -13.18 2.59
C GLY A 450 -12.65 -14.06 1.36
N ILE A 451 -11.55 -14.83 1.26
CA ILE A 451 -11.23 -15.65 0.08
C ILE A 451 -11.72 -17.09 0.27
N PRO A 452 -12.77 -17.56 -0.45
CA PRO A 452 -13.37 -18.88 -0.19
C PRO A 452 -12.40 -20.05 -0.36
N ALA A 453 -11.48 -19.97 -1.33
CA ALA A 453 -10.49 -21.02 -1.59
C ALA A 453 -9.51 -21.21 -0.41
N TYR A 454 -9.32 -20.19 0.41
CA TYR A 454 -8.40 -20.20 1.55
C TYR A 454 -9.11 -20.30 2.90
N ALA A 455 -10.45 -20.39 2.96
CA ALA A 455 -11.22 -20.31 4.20
C ALA A 455 -10.74 -21.31 5.28
N THR A 456 -10.49 -22.57 4.91
CA THR A 456 -9.98 -23.59 5.86
C THR A 456 -8.56 -23.29 6.33
N ARG A 457 -7.67 -22.88 5.41
CA ARG A 457 -6.27 -22.54 5.71
C ARG A 457 -6.21 -21.31 6.64
N ARG A 458 -6.99 -20.27 6.30
CA ARG A 458 -7.18 -19.05 7.11
C ARG A 458 -7.67 -19.38 8.51
N GLN A 459 -8.64 -20.28 8.64
CA GLN A 459 -9.16 -20.67 9.96
C GLN A 459 -8.06 -21.32 10.81
N ALA A 460 -7.26 -22.22 10.24
CA ALA A 460 -6.13 -22.83 10.95
C ALA A 460 -5.06 -21.80 11.35
N ILE A 461 -4.74 -20.85 10.47
CA ILE A 461 -3.81 -19.75 10.75
C ILE A 461 -4.34 -18.87 11.88
N LEU A 462 -5.63 -18.52 11.85
CA LEU A 462 -6.27 -17.70 12.88
C LEU A 462 -6.28 -18.40 14.23
N GLU A 463 -6.66 -19.68 14.27
CA GLU A 463 -6.64 -20.48 15.51
C GLU A 463 -5.25 -20.55 16.12
N HIS A 464 -4.23 -20.77 15.29
CA HIS A 464 -2.84 -20.77 15.74
C HIS A 464 -2.43 -19.38 16.24
N TYR A 465 -2.65 -18.33 15.47
CA TYR A 465 -2.32 -16.95 15.85
C TYR A 465 -2.95 -16.56 17.18
N LEU A 466 -4.26 -16.79 17.35
CA LEU A 466 -4.98 -16.47 18.59
C LEU A 466 -4.47 -17.29 19.80
N SER A 467 -3.87 -18.46 19.58
CA SER A 467 -3.30 -19.27 20.66
C SER A 467 -1.96 -18.76 21.19
N VAL A 468 -1.25 -17.90 20.45
CA VAL A 468 0.12 -17.46 20.76
C VAL A 468 0.32 -15.94 20.74
N VAL A 469 -0.61 -15.17 20.18
CA VAL A 469 -0.46 -13.72 19.97
C VAL A 469 -0.23 -12.95 21.27
N ASP A 470 -0.89 -13.32 22.37
CA ASP A 470 -0.69 -12.64 23.65
C ASP A 470 0.72 -12.85 24.20
N ASP A 471 1.29 -14.06 24.06
CA ASP A 471 2.68 -14.34 24.43
C ASP A 471 3.66 -13.56 23.54
N TRP A 472 3.39 -13.48 22.23
CA TRP A 472 4.23 -12.68 21.34
C TRP A 472 4.15 -11.19 21.66
N LEU A 473 2.99 -10.67 22.04
CA LEU A 473 2.82 -9.27 22.47
C LEU A 473 3.55 -8.99 23.78
N ASP A 474 3.48 -9.91 24.75
CA ASP A 474 4.22 -9.80 26.02
C ASP A 474 5.73 -9.72 25.74
N LEU A 475 6.27 -10.65 24.94
CA LEU A 475 7.67 -10.65 24.55
C LEU A 475 8.06 -9.38 23.77
N SER A 476 7.20 -8.92 22.87
CA SER A 476 7.47 -7.73 22.06
C SER A 476 7.50 -6.45 22.89
N ALA A 477 6.68 -6.37 23.94
CA ALA A 477 6.68 -5.24 24.89
C ALA A 477 7.93 -5.22 25.78
N ASP A 478 8.56 -6.38 25.99
CA ASP A 478 9.81 -6.51 26.74
C ASP A 478 11.07 -6.23 25.89
N TRP A 479 10.91 -5.99 24.57
CA TRP A 479 12.04 -5.70 23.70
C TRP A 479 12.85 -4.50 24.23
N SER A 480 14.18 -4.64 24.20
CA SER A 480 15.10 -3.57 24.58
C SER A 480 16.28 -3.48 23.64
N ASP A 481 16.78 -2.25 23.47
CA ASP A 481 17.98 -2.00 22.69
C ASP A 481 19.22 -2.38 23.49
N THR A 482 19.87 -3.48 23.09
CA THR A 482 21.12 -3.94 23.69
C THR A 482 22.36 -3.41 22.98
N SER A 483 22.21 -2.52 21.99
CA SER A 483 23.34 -1.98 21.25
C SER A 483 24.20 -1.04 22.12
N THR A 484 25.51 -1.12 21.92
CA THR A 484 26.51 -0.25 22.50
C THR A 484 27.14 0.59 21.40
N CYS A 485 27.15 1.92 21.55
CA CYS A 485 27.74 2.84 20.57
C CYS A 485 27.19 2.67 19.13
N GLY A 486 25.94 2.22 18.99
CA GLY A 486 25.31 1.98 17.70
C GLY A 486 25.78 0.72 16.97
N ASP A 487 26.50 -0.18 17.66
CA ASP A 487 26.74 -1.52 17.12
C ASP A 487 25.41 -2.21 16.82
N SER A 488 25.38 -3.04 15.78
CA SER A 488 24.16 -3.77 15.39
C SER A 488 22.89 -2.91 15.20
N TYR A 489 23.01 -1.60 14.89
CA TYR A 489 21.86 -0.69 14.73
C TYR A 489 20.83 -1.21 13.71
N HIS A 490 21.29 -1.96 12.70
CA HIS A 490 20.45 -2.64 11.73
C HIS A 490 19.37 -3.55 12.36
N GLY A 491 19.61 -4.07 13.57
CA GLY A 491 18.62 -4.82 14.35
C GLY A 491 17.33 -4.05 14.64
N LYS A 492 17.37 -2.70 14.60
CA LYS A 492 16.18 -1.87 14.74
C LYS A 492 15.28 -1.94 13.50
N ASN A 493 15.84 -1.97 12.29
CA ASN A 493 15.06 -2.20 11.07
C ASN A 493 14.28 -3.52 11.14
N ILE A 494 14.92 -4.54 11.71
CA ILE A 494 14.38 -5.90 11.87
C ILE A 494 13.14 -5.94 12.78
N VAL A 495 12.92 -4.95 13.63
CA VAL A 495 11.73 -4.86 14.50
C VAL A 495 10.73 -3.80 14.03
N PHE A 496 11.19 -2.65 13.52
CA PHE A 496 10.29 -1.58 13.07
C PHE A 496 9.46 -1.98 11.84
N GLN A 497 10.06 -2.61 10.82
CA GLN A 497 9.31 -3.04 9.64
C GLN A 497 8.20 -4.04 9.98
N PRO A 498 8.47 -5.15 10.71
CA PRO A 498 7.39 -6.07 11.06
C PRO A 498 6.39 -5.47 12.05
N ALA A 499 6.83 -4.66 13.03
CA ALA A 499 5.90 -3.99 13.95
C ALA A 499 4.93 -3.07 13.22
N TRP A 500 5.38 -2.39 12.16
CA TRP A 500 4.52 -1.56 11.33
C TRP A 500 3.40 -2.36 10.67
N ASN A 501 3.76 -3.45 9.98
CA ASN A 501 2.81 -4.37 9.37
C ASN A 501 1.84 -4.95 10.40
N TRP A 502 2.37 -5.38 11.55
CA TRP A 502 1.55 -5.98 12.60
C TRP A 502 0.52 -4.97 13.14
N ALA A 503 0.95 -3.74 13.46
CA ALA A 503 0.07 -2.70 13.97
C ALA A 503 -0.96 -2.22 12.94
N ARG A 504 -0.60 -2.14 11.65
CA ARG A 504 -1.53 -1.77 10.57
C ARG A 504 -2.62 -2.81 10.34
N LEU A 505 -2.27 -4.09 10.47
CA LEU A 505 -3.11 -5.21 10.07
C LEU A 505 -3.85 -5.87 11.24
N GLU A 506 -3.51 -5.56 12.49
CA GLU A 506 -4.23 -6.06 13.67
C GLU A 506 -5.62 -5.42 13.77
N SER A 507 -6.65 -6.26 13.64
CA SER A 507 -8.05 -5.87 13.66
C SER A 507 -8.67 -5.81 15.06
N ASP A 508 -8.07 -6.45 16.06
CA ASP A 508 -8.59 -6.46 17.42
C ASP A 508 -8.16 -5.19 18.17
N PRO A 509 -9.11 -4.37 18.64
CA PRO A 509 -8.80 -3.07 19.20
C PRO A 509 -7.94 -3.14 20.48
N VAL A 510 -8.03 -4.23 21.26
CA VAL A 510 -7.21 -4.38 22.47
C VAL A 510 -5.76 -4.68 22.08
N ARG A 511 -5.54 -5.59 21.13
CA ARG A 511 -4.19 -5.90 20.63
C ARG A 511 -3.59 -4.73 19.85
N SER A 512 -4.37 -4.01 19.04
CA SER A 512 -3.89 -2.80 18.35
C SER A 512 -3.39 -1.75 19.33
N VAL A 513 -4.13 -1.49 20.42
CA VAL A 513 -3.68 -0.55 21.47
C VAL A 513 -2.38 -1.03 22.11
N ARG A 514 -2.23 -2.32 22.42
CA ARG A 514 -0.99 -2.88 22.98
C ARG A 514 0.20 -2.74 22.02
N LEU A 515 0.00 -3.01 20.72
CA LEU A 515 1.03 -2.81 19.71
C LEU A 515 1.46 -1.35 19.59
N GLN A 516 0.50 -0.42 19.64
CA GLN A 516 0.77 1.01 19.52
C GLN A 516 1.49 1.57 20.75
N SER A 517 1.03 1.24 21.96
CA SER A 517 1.60 1.79 23.20
C SER A 517 2.83 1.00 23.65
N ALA A 518 2.66 -0.26 24.02
CA ALA A 518 3.72 -1.04 24.66
C ALA A 518 4.86 -1.40 23.70
N VAL A 519 4.56 -1.73 22.44
CA VAL A 519 5.58 -2.15 21.47
C VAL A 519 6.15 -0.94 20.72
N LEU A 520 5.34 -0.28 19.90
CA LEU A 520 5.82 0.79 19.01
C LEU A 520 6.26 2.03 19.76
N THR A 521 5.58 2.43 20.83
CA THR A 521 5.96 3.62 21.60
C THR A 521 6.99 3.30 22.67
N ASP A 522 6.63 2.47 23.64
CA ASP A 522 7.42 2.26 24.85
C ASP A 522 8.72 1.48 24.59
N ALA A 523 8.63 0.32 23.91
CA ALA A 523 9.79 -0.51 23.62
C ALA A 523 10.63 0.04 22.45
N LEU A 524 9.99 0.51 21.37
CA LEU A 524 10.69 0.89 20.14
C LEU A 524 10.96 2.40 20.03
N TRP A 525 9.94 3.23 19.81
CA TRP A 525 10.12 4.65 19.48
C TRP A 525 10.89 5.43 20.53
N ASN A 526 10.65 5.19 21.82
CA ASN A 526 11.38 5.87 22.90
C ASN A 526 12.90 5.66 22.81
N THR A 527 13.35 4.53 22.26
CA THR A 527 14.78 4.24 22.06
C THR A 527 15.41 4.97 20.87
N VAL A 528 14.61 5.44 19.92
CA VAL A 528 15.10 6.05 18.66
C VAL A 528 14.59 7.46 18.39
N SER A 529 13.75 8.01 19.28
CA SER A 529 13.09 9.31 19.09
C SER A 529 14.06 10.48 18.85
N SER A 530 15.29 10.39 19.35
CA SER A 530 16.36 11.38 19.17
C SER A 530 17.31 11.08 18.00
N HIS A 531 17.10 9.99 17.27
CA HIS A 531 18.03 9.49 16.25
C HIS A 531 17.84 10.15 14.88
N LYS A 532 16.86 11.07 14.74
CA LYS A 532 16.53 11.72 13.47
C LYS A 532 16.30 10.68 12.35
N ASN A 533 15.63 9.57 12.66
CA ASN A 533 15.40 8.48 11.72
C ASN A 533 14.00 8.60 11.13
N VAL A 534 13.93 9.09 9.89
CA VAL A 534 12.66 9.41 9.22
C VAL A 534 11.78 8.18 9.06
N PHE A 535 12.37 7.04 8.70
CA PHE A 535 11.61 5.81 8.48
C PHE A 535 10.92 5.32 9.76
N PHE A 536 11.64 5.28 10.87
CA PHE A 536 11.07 4.86 12.15
C PHE A 536 10.04 5.86 12.69
N ALA A 537 10.29 7.16 12.55
CA ALA A 537 9.34 8.19 12.97
C ALA A 537 8.02 8.10 12.22
N PHE A 538 8.08 7.92 10.90
CA PHE A 538 6.90 7.81 10.05
C PHE A 538 6.16 6.49 10.27
N ILE A 539 6.87 5.38 10.47
CA ILE A 539 6.25 4.11 10.90
C ILE A 539 5.40 4.35 12.16
N THR A 540 5.98 4.90 13.21
CA THR A 540 5.28 5.11 14.48
C THR A 540 4.12 6.09 14.32
N ALA A 541 4.35 7.24 13.65
CA ALA A 541 3.34 8.28 13.43
C ALA A 541 2.14 7.79 12.60
N SER A 542 2.31 6.80 11.73
CA SER A 542 1.25 6.30 10.86
C SER A 542 0.21 5.44 11.58
N VAL A 543 0.57 4.84 12.72
CA VAL A 543 -0.29 3.88 13.42
C VAL A 543 -0.54 4.21 14.89
N VAL A 544 0.28 5.07 15.51
CA VAL A 544 0.10 5.47 16.91
C VAL A 544 -0.71 6.77 16.99
N PRO A 545 -1.97 6.71 17.48
CA PRO A 545 -2.80 7.90 17.61
C PRO A 545 -2.27 8.84 18.70
N GLY A 546 -2.40 10.14 18.48
CA GLY A 546 -2.10 11.16 19.48
C GLY A 546 -0.61 11.47 19.69
N LEU A 547 0.27 10.98 18.82
CA LEU A 547 1.66 11.43 18.81
C LEU A 547 1.76 12.95 18.54
N PRO A 548 2.74 13.65 19.15
CA PRO A 548 2.96 15.06 18.86
C PRO A 548 3.19 15.28 17.36
N THR A 549 2.51 16.28 16.78
CA THR A 549 2.70 16.64 15.36
C THR A 549 4.16 16.97 15.02
N ALA A 550 4.93 17.42 16.02
CA ALA A 550 6.36 17.65 15.94
C ALA A 550 7.15 16.42 15.44
N VAL A 551 6.73 15.20 15.78
CA VAL A 551 7.40 13.98 15.31
C VAL A 551 7.44 13.94 13.78
N VAL A 552 6.32 14.24 13.13
CA VAL A 552 6.24 14.26 11.66
C VAL A 552 6.99 15.47 11.09
N THR A 553 6.75 16.67 11.62
CA THR A 553 7.34 17.90 11.05
C THR A 553 8.86 17.95 11.16
N ASP A 554 9.42 17.48 12.28
CA ASP A 554 10.88 17.45 12.50
C ASP A 554 11.54 16.43 11.55
N HIS A 555 10.89 15.29 11.30
CA HIS A 555 11.41 14.27 10.40
C HIS A 555 11.17 14.59 8.91
N LEU A 556 10.15 15.39 8.57
CA LEU A 556 10.04 15.99 7.24
C LEU A 556 11.20 16.97 6.96
N THR A 557 11.65 17.70 7.98
CA THR A 557 12.84 18.56 7.85
C THR A 557 14.07 17.72 7.51
N GLN A 558 14.25 16.57 8.19
CA GLN A 558 15.33 15.63 7.88
C GLN A 558 15.20 15.00 6.49
N LEU A 559 13.97 14.65 6.07
CA LEU A 559 13.73 14.14 4.71
C LEU A 559 14.10 15.17 3.65
N ASN A 560 13.83 16.46 3.89
CA ASN A 560 14.17 17.52 2.96
C ASN A 560 15.69 17.65 2.71
N LEU A 561 16.49 17.31 3.72
CA LEU A 561 17.95 17.29 3.66
C LEU A 561 18.52 16.04 2.97
N PHE A 562 17.70 15.03 2.63
CA PHE A 562 18.21 13.81 1.99
C PHE A 562 18.98 14.13 0.70
N PRO A 563 20.21 13.62 0.48
CA PRO A 563 21.01 13.98 -0.70
C PRO A 563 20.29 13.79 -2.05
N SER A 564 20.58 14.65 -3.03
CA SER A 564 20.12 14.47 -4.42
C SER A 564 20.69 13.20 -5.05
N ALA A 565 20.02 12.68 -6.07
CA ALA A 565 20.51 11.53 -6.81
C ALA A 565 21.56 11.95 -7.88
N PRO A 566 22.54 11.10 -8.25
CA PRO A 566 22.79 9.77 -7.69
C PRO A 566 23.37 9.81 -6.27
N ASN A 567 22.99 8.84 -5.44
CA ASN A 567 23.54 8.70 -4.08
C ASN A 567 24.92 8.03 -4.16
N THR A 568 25.96 8.84 -4.03
CA THR A 568 27.37 8.45 -4.11
C THR A 568 27.98 8.24 -2.72
N ALA A 569 28.94 7.33 -2.61
CA ALA A 569 29.75 7.16 -1.41
C ALA A 569 30.86 8.23 -1.33
N HIS A 570 30.48 9.48 -1.08
CA HIS A 570 31.42 10.59 -0.91
C HIS A 570 32.10 10.56 0.47
N ALA A 571 33.23 11.27 0.59
CA ALA A 571 33.96 11.38 1.85
C ALA A 571 33.19 12.25 2.84
N VAL A 572 33.16 11.85 4.11
CA VAL A 572 32.51 12.59 5.20
C VAL A 572 33.53 12.79 6.33
N ASP A 573 33.63 14.01 6.85
CA ASP A 573 34.38 14.36 8.05
C ASP A 573 33.61 15.40 8.87
N ASN A 574 32.90 14.89 9.88
CA ASN A 574 32.03 15.65 10.76
C ASN A 574 32.70 16.03 12.08
N THR A 575 34.02 15.83 12.22
CA THR A 575 34.74 15.99 13.49
C THR A 575 34.80 17.43 14.01
N VAL A 576 34.59 18.41 13.12
CA VAL A 576 34.56 19.84 13.47
C VAL A 576 33.15 20.31 13.85
N GLU A 577 32.13 19.79 13.17
CA GLU A 577 30.74 20.25 13.30
C GLU A 577 29.99 19.54 14.43
N TYR A 578 30.25 18.24 14.61
CA TYR A 578 29.57 17.42 15.59
C TYR A 578 30.52 17.06 16.75
N PRO A 579 30.19 17.40 18.01
CA PRO A 579 31.01 17.03 19.15
C PRO A 579 31.18 15.51 19.25
N ALA A 580 32.41 15.03 19.40
CA ALA A 580 32.68 13.61 19.56
C ALA A 580 32.14 13.06 20.89
N ASN A 581 31.66 11.81 20.87
CA ASN A 581 31.22 11.09 22.05
C ASN A 581 32.44 10.55 22.81
N PRO A 582 32.68 10.97 24.06
CA PRO A 582 33.85 10.54 24.82
C PRO A 582 33.85 9.04 25.19
N SER A 583 32.70 8.37 25.08
CA SER A 583 32.56 6.94 25.39
C SER A 583 32.46 6.04 24.16
N CYS A 584 32.35 6.62 22.96
CA CYS A 584 32.20 5.90 21.71
C CYS A 584 33.13 6.50 20.65
N ASP A 585 34.30 5.89 20.48
CA ASP A 585 35.32 6.39 19.55
C ASP A 585 34.79 6.46 18.10
N GLY A 586 35.14 7.53 17.39
CA GLY A 586 34.64 7.81 16.04
C GLY A 586 33.15 8.18 15.93
N LYS A 587 32.42 8.30 17.04
CA LYS A 587 30.99 8.65 17.04
C LYS A 587 30.73 10.07 17.50
N ALA A 588 29.70 10.72 16.96
CA ALA A 588 29.14 11.97 17.44
C ALA A 588 28.36 11.75 18.75
N LEU A 589 28.33 12.77 19.59
CA LEU A 589 27.55 12.80 20.84
C LEU A 589 26.04 12.84 20.58
N LEU A 590 25.63 13.49 19.50
CA LEU A 590 24.24 13.63 19.07
C LEU A 590 24.07 13.08 17.65
N ALA A 591 22.84 12.70 17.29
CA ALA A 591 22.53 12.21 15.95
C ALA A 591 22.81 13.28 14.88
N ILE A 592 23.52 12.88 13.85
CA ILE A 592 23.95 13.70 12.71
C ILE A 592 22.75 13.95 11.79
N ASP A 593 22.65 15.16 11.26
CA ASP A 593 21.64 15.53 10.26
C ASP A 593 21.83 14.74 8.97
N VAL A 594 20.73 14.47 8.28
CA VAL A 594 20.67 13.48 7.20
C VAL A 594 21.62 13.77 6.04
N ASP A 595 21.83 15.02 5.67
CA ASP A 595 22.77 15.47 4.63
C ASP A 595 24.23 15.24 4.98
N ASP A 596 24.58 15.24 6.27
CA ASP A 596 25.96 15.06 6.75
C ASP A 596 26.31 13.60 7.06
N ARG A 597 25.34 12.68 7.00
CA ARG A 597 25.60 11.28 7.34
C ARG A 597 26.49 10.59 6.33
N VAL A 598 27.28 9.64 6.83
CA VAL A 598 27.99 8.68 5.97
C VAL A 598 26.98 7.94 5.08
N PRO A 599 27.08 8.06 3.73
CA PRO A 599 26.14 7.43 2.82
C PRO A 599 26.18 5.90 2.92
N SER A 600 25.05 5.24 2.66
CA SER A 600 24.96 3.78 2.70
C SER A 600 23.85 3.24 1.81
N THR A 601 23.77 1.90 1.69
CA THR A 601 22.74 1.22 0.89
C THR A 601 21.32 1.47 1.40
N PHE A 602 21.16 1.64 2.72
CA PHE A 602 19.90 2.03 3.35
C PHE A 602 20.24 2.83 4.61
N MET A 603 20.18 4.17 4.52
CA MET A 603 20.68 5.05 5.57
C MET A 603 19.94 4.90 6.89
N TRP A 604 18.64 4.57 6.87
CA TRP A 604 17.84 4.39 8.08
C TRP A 604 18.19 3.13 8.87
N GLU A 605 18.93 2.20 8.28
CA GLU A 605 19.46 1.00 8.93
C GLU A 605 20.80 1.28 9.64
N ARG A 606 21.46 2.41 9.31
CA ARG A 606 22.76 2.77 9.87
C ARG A 606 22.63 3.67 11.08
N ASN A 607 23.60 3.54 11.99
CA ASN A 607 23.66 4.37 13.16
C ASN A 607 23.93 5.83 12.74
N PRO A 608 23.24 6.82 13.34
CA PRO A 608 23.30 8.21 12.89
C PRO A 608 24.49 8.99 13.49
N TRP A 609 25.54 8.31 13.97
CA TRP A 609 26.61 8.95 14.74
C TRP A 609 28.00 8.84 14.10
N GLU A 610 28.17 8.15 12.98
CA GLU A 610 29.49 8.02 12.34
C GLU A 610 30.06 9.39 11.96
N LEU A 611 31.21 9.77 12.55
CA LEU A 611 31.85 11.06 12.25
C LEU A 611 32.63 11.05 10.95
N ILE A 612 33.18 9.89 10.55
CA ILE A 612 34.09 9.79 9.41
C ILE A 612 33.62 8.66 8.49
N GLY A 613 33.46 8.99 7.21
CA GLY A 613 33.20 8.06 6.13
C GLY A 613 34.28 8.17 5.07
N LEU A 614 34.89 7.05 4.68
CA LEU A 614 35.84 7.03 3.57
C LEU A 614 35.09 7.02 2.24
N PRO A 615 35.59 7.75 1.22
CA PRO A 615 34.95 7.77 -0.08
C PRO A 615 35.16 6.45 -0.84
N GLU A 616 34.13 6.05 -1.58
CA GLU A 616 34.22 5.06 -2.64
C GLU A 616 33.65 5.68 -3.93
N PRO A 617 34.45 6.45 -4.69
CA PRO A 617 33.97 7.36 -5.74
C PRO A 617 33.19 6.65 -6.86
N THR A 618 33.45 5.35 -7.09
CA THR A 618 32.75 4.57 -8.11
C THR A 618 31.56 3.78 -7.56
N MET A 619 31.16 3.98 -6.30
CA MET A 619 30.03 3.28 -5.68
C MET A 619 28.76 4.12 -5.72
N LEU A 620 27.65 3.50 -6.15
CA LEU A 620 26.30 4.04 -6.08
C LEU A 620 25.39 3.21 -5.19
N TYR A 621 24.57 3.90 -4.39
CA TYR A 621 23.50 3.31 -3.59
C TYR A 621 22.14 3.48 -4.26
N SER A 622 21.21 2.57 -3.96
CA SER A 622 19.90 2.46 -4.61
C SER A 622 18.96 3.64 -4.36
N GLY A 623 19.07 4.32 -3.22
CA GLY A 623 18.14 5.37 -2.80
C GLY A 623 16.74 4.87 -2.43
N VAL A 624 16.56 3.55 -2.25
CA VAL A 624 15.27 2.95 -1.88
C VAL A 624 14.79 3.42 -0.49
N ASP A 625 15.73 3.80 0.37
CA ASP A 625 15.50 4.41 1.67
C ASP A 625 14.84 5.79 1.57
N PHE A 626 15.19 6.61 0.58
CA PHE A 626 14.46 7.84 0.28
C PHE A 626 13.08 7.55 -0.29
N LEU A 627 13.00 6.66 -1.28
CA LEU A 627 11.74 6.37 -1.99
C LEU A 627 10.65 5.89 -1.02
N VAL A 628 10.95 4.95 -0.14
CA VAL A 628 9.94 4.39 0.78
C VAL A 628 9.41 5.44 1.76
N VAL A 629 10.26 6.33 2.30
CA VAL A 629 9.80 7.36 3.25
C VAL A 629 9.12 8.54 2.55
N TYR A 630 9.54 8.88 1.33
CA TYR A 630 8.88 9.91 0.52
C TYR A 630 7.45 9.51 0.20
N TRP A 631 7.26 8.31 -0.37
CA TRP A 631 5.93 7.83 -0.72
C TRP A 631 5.07 7.52 0.51
N MET A 632 5.68 7.11 1.62
CA MET A 632 4.98 7.03 2.90
C MET A 632 4.43 8.38 3.36
N ALA A 633 5.25 9.45 3.31
CA ALA A 633 4.80 10.79 3.71
C ALA A 633 3.66 11.32 2.82
N ARG A 634 3.73 11.05 1.51
CA ARG A 634 2.66 11.37 0.56
C ARG A 634 1.39 10.58 0.86
N HIS A 635 1.51 9.27 1.09
CA HIS A 635 0.37 8.37 1.36
C HIS A 635 -0.41 8.76 2.61
N PHE A 636 0.29 9.14 3.70
CA PHE A 636 -0.37 9.59 4.93
C PHE A 636 -0.73 11.08 4.94
N GLY A 637 -0.57 11.79 3.82
CA GLY A 637 -0.96 13.19 3.68
C GLY A 637 -0.09 14.17 4.48
N TRP A 638 1.12 13.77 4.87
CA TRP A 638 2.08 14.64 5.58
C TRP A 638 2.91 15.50 4.64
N LEU A 639 3.02 15.09 3.39
CA LEU A 639 3.74 15.80 2.33
C LEU A 639 2.81 15.94 1.12
N ALA A 640 2.72 17.14 0.55
CA ALA A 640 1.99 17.39 -0.68
C ALA A 640 2.86 17.12 -1.92
N ASP A 641 2.26 17.15 -3.11
CA ASP A 641 3.05 17.21 -4.34
C ASP A 641 3.69 18.58 -4.51
N ASP A 642 5.02 18.61 -4.60
CA ASP A 642 5.80 19.82 -4.88
C ASP A 642 6.00 20.07 -6.39
N ALA A 643 5.46 19.21 -7.26
CA ALA A 643 5.51 19.32 -8.71
C ALA A 643 4.26 18.74 -9.45
N PRO A 644 3.01 19.09 -9.03
CA PRO A 644 1.78 18.46 -9.53
C PRO A 644 1.53 18.65 -11.03
N ASP A 645 2.04 19.74 -11.61
CA ASP A 645 1.82 20.08 -13.02
C ASP A 645 2.88 19.50 -13.97
N THR A 646 3.72 18.60 -13.46
CA THR A 646 4.80 17.98 -14.24
C THR A 646 4.73 16.47 -14.14
N CYS A 647 5.03 15.77 -15.23
CA CYS A 647 5.04 14.30 -15.27
C CYS A 647 5.95 13.72 -16.34
N LEU A 648 6.33 12.46 -16.15
CA LEU A 648 7.18 11.73 -17.06
C LEU A 648 6.37 11.15 -18.22
N ARG A 649 6.65 11.62 -19.44
CA ARG A 649 5.99 11.18 -20.69
C ARG A 649 7.01 10.76 -21.75
N TRP A 650 6.57 9.94 -22.71
CA TRP A 650 7.37 9.56 -23.88
C TRP A 650 7.43 10.71 -24.88
N GLY A 651 8.61 11.31 -25.04
CA GLY A 651 8.85 12.46 -25.91
C GLY A 651 9.88 12.20 -27.01
N PRO A 652 10.09 13.15 -27.92
CA PRO A 652 11.16 13.06 -28.91
C PRO A 652 12.54 13.02 -28.24
N PRO A 653 13.55 12.40 -28.89
CA PRO A 653 14.93 12.49 -28.44
C PRO A 653 15.40 13.96 -28.41
N GLN A 654 16.36 14.26 -27.53
CA GLN A 654 16.95 15.59 -27.38
C GLN A 654 17.69 16.06 -28.63
#